data_AF-A0A653SSM2-F1
#
_entry.id   AF-A0A653SSM2-F1
#
_cell.length_a   1.000
_cell.length_b   1.000
_cell.length_c   1.000
_cell.angle_alpha   90.00
_cell.angle_beta   90.00
_cell.angle_gamma   90.00
#
_symmetry.space_group_name_H-M   'P 1'
#
loop_
_entity.id
_entity.type
_entity.pdbx_description
1 polymer ?
#
loop_
_entity_poly.entity_id
_entity_poly.type
_entity_poly.pdbx_seq_one_letter_code
_entity_poly.pdbx_strand_id
1 'polypeptide(L)'
;MIKNYTRLLLAVFFLSSILGFSQTNYLQNSSFENWYVSPEAPENWSIANENNITKSIDATEGNFSLELDLNNTLVNQTELSTWNTSDIVLVPNTSHTFTFDYKVNTEAGNNLSAYLDVLKDEGSYTIQYIHEFIPLESDGNWHTYTFDFETESEEDYAFELTFRANTDPASSIKVDNFQVLGPETAVIPDKEALIALYYATDGPNWQRQWDLNAEITTWHGITTNSQGRVTELSLKSNNLNGTIPPEIQLLTELVKIELDRSLIYGQLPNKISGISTEFWNLTKLEEVNISNTELEGTLPPDIGQLISLKSLLLYNNNLTGNIPPEIGNLAKLEILGLGSNNFTGNIPSQLGQSNSLKSLVLSYNILEGNIPSSLSQISSLELLILDNNELTGTIPAELGQFTNLYRLSLDSNNLEGNIPNELSQLNNIETLDLAYNNLSGEIPESLGQLINLKYLELSGNNLTGEIPESLGQLTNLNNLQLGANDLTGAIPTSLGQLTNLLQLNLSNNNFSGKVPIFIQDDISSFSIQNNSLLFEDLTDVISNQSNIYYHPQTNLGVLYGSPTSLSEGEQFSLSVTETTHVNNTYQWRKDEVEIENETSSTFTIDSVTLEDAGKYDCVINNTIVTDLTLVKHFRRLLVTSVDDDKDGVLNEDDICPDTPYGEIVNRFGCSESQLSDNDDDQDGVPNANDVCENTPVGAVTGATGCSYQDILVPKQDDFTAKATSTSCPNTANGKLTVEFKVNQTHILIITGPNNFSANYTQQNGSTLTITDLEPGSYNIVANSEIGRLVGAPNVMFSLNIETPEEFISGKTVIDYTAKKASVVVSGSKNYQVLVNEKVYSFEVDNIKNQQLSFPLDKGSNIISIETDKICQGVFKDSIVLSNAILSPNPVEDILRVEGLDMMTDAQIIVSNLSGVTSLQDNYQINYGTLEMNISNLSPGVYMLTIVDGDKEINLKFVKK
;
A
#
# COMPACT_ATOMS: atom_id res chain seq x y z
N MET A 1 15.13 -74.04 22.04
CA MET A 1 13.81 -73.72 21.46
C MET A 1 13.46 -72.33 21.98
N ILE A 2 13.89 -71.20 21.41
CA ILE A 2 13.58 -70.60 20.09
C ILE A 2 12.11 -70.79 19.68
N LYS A 3 11.43 -69.63 19.58
CA LYS A 3 10.18 -69.30 18.87
C LYS A 3 8.87 -69.80 19.48
N ASN A 4 8.23 -68.93 20.27
CA ASN A 4 7.00 -68.22 19.85
C ASN A 4 6.37 -67.58 21.09
N TYR A 5 6.52 -66.26 21.25
CA TYR A 5 5.46 -65.31 21.58
C TYR A 5 6.08 -63.90 21.47
N THR A 6 6.51 -63.56 20.25
CA THR A 6 6.93 -62.22 19.84
C THR A 6 5.97 -61.69 18.77
N ARG A 7 4.67 -61.94 18.97
CA ARG A 7 3.56 -61.46 18.14
C ARG A 7 2.32 -61.21 18.99
N LEU A 8 2.46 -60.35 20.01
CA LEU A 8 1.34 -59.55 20.54
C LEU A 8 1.83 -58.29 21.28
N LEU A 9 3.02 -57.77 20.95
CA LEU A 9 3.56 -56.53 21.53
C LEU A 9 3.94 -55.48 20.46
N LEU A 10 3.58 -55.72 19.20
CA LEU A 10 3.78 -54.76 18.09
C LEU A 10 2.45 -54.23 17.50
N ALA A 11 1.31 -54.61 18.08
CA ALA A 11 0.01 -54.04 17.73
C ALA A 11 -0.43 -52.94 18.71
N VAL A 12 0.27 -52.76 19.83
CA VAL A 12 0.01 -51.70 20.82
C VAL A 12 0.91 -50.47 20.58
N PHE A 13 2.10 -50.65 20.00
CA PHE A 13 3.02 -49.55 19.68
C PHE A 13 2.76 -48.83 18.34
N PHE A 14 1.67 -49.14 17.65
CA PHE A 14 1.21 -48.39 16.46
C PHE A 14 -0.23 -47.90 16.55
N LEU A 15 -0.85 -48.03 17.74
CA LEU A 15 -2.18 -47.49 18.04
C LEU A 15 -2.17 -46.55 19.27
N SER A 16 -1.00 -46.27 19.86
CA SER A 16 -0.86 -45.44 21.06
C SER A 16 -0.53 -43.97 20.79
N SER A 17 -0.52 -43.49 19.54
CA SER A 17 -0.32 -42.05 19.26
C SER A 17 -1.59 -41.20 19.40
N ILE A 18 -2.66 -41.73 20.01
CA ILE A 18 -3.98 -41.04 20.05
C ILE A 18 -4.62 -41.06 21.46
N LEU A 19 -4.06 -41.81 22.43
CA LEU A 19 -4.53 -41.78 23.82
C LEU A 19 -3.35 -41.46 24.73
N GLY A 20 -3.41 -40.32 25.39
CA GLY A 20 -2.60 -40.06 26.58
C GLY A 20 -3.06 -41.00 27.69
N PHE A 21 -2.11 -41.63 28.35
CA PHE A 21 -2.35 -42.31 29.62
C PHE A 21 -1.84 -41.38 30.71
N SER A 22 -2.66 -41.07 31.71
CA SER A 22 -2.20 -40.39 32.93
C SER A 22 -2.37 -41.33 34.11
N GLN A 23 -1.49 -41.16 35.10
CA GLN A 23 -1.61 -41.78 36.40
C GLN A 23 -2.01 -40.70 37.40
N THR A 24 -2.99 -41.00 38.27
CA THR A 24 -3.37 -40.09 39.34
C THR A 24 -2.21 -40.00 40.35
N ASN A 25 -1.64 -38.82 40.57
CA ASN A 25 -0.72 -38.61 41.70
C ASN A 25 -1.53 -38.31 42.98
N TYR A 26 -1.41 -39.18 43.98
CA TYR A 26 -2.08 -39.08 45.28
C TYR A 26 -1.35 -38.15 46.28
N LEU A 27 -0.16 -37.66 45.92
CA LEU A 27 0.64 -36.70 46.69
C LEU A 27 0.64 -35.30 46.05
N GLN A 28 -0.47 -34.92 45.38
CA GLN A 28 -0.68 -33.85 44.39
C GLN A 28 -0.18 -32.41 44.71
N ASN A 29 0.46 -32.18 45.86
CA ASN A 29 1.03 -30.91 46.31
C ASN A 29 2.40 -31.07 47.02
N SER A 30 3.20 -32.06 46.63
CA SER A 30 4.51 -32.32 47.26
C SER A 30 5.70 -31.64 46.56
N SER A 31 5.45 -30.69 45.65
CA SER A 31 6.51 -29.96 44.93
C SER A 31 6.96 -28.70 45.70
N PHE A 32 8.26 -28.43 45.70
CA PHE A 32 8.91 -27.38 46.51
C PHE A 32 8.82 -25.96 45.87
N GLU A 33 7.89 -25.77 44.94
CA GLU A 33 7.81 -24.63 44.02
C GLU A 33 7.36 -23.30 44.65
N ASN A 34 6.53 -23.36 45.71
CA ASN A 34 5.90 -22.18 46.32
C ASN A 34 6.60 -21.68 47.61
N TRP A 35 7.83 -22.11 47.89
CA TRP A 35 8.52 -21.87 49.16
C TRP A 35 9.15 -20.45 49.24
N TYR A 36 8.50 -19.47 49.87
CA TYR A 36 8.99 -18.07 49.94
C TYR A 36 9.62 -17.64 51.29
N VAL A 37 9.56 -18.43 52.40
CA VAL A 37 10.17 -18.09 53.71
C VAL A 37 10.64 -19.33 54.50
N SER A 38 11.71 -19.18 55.33
CA SER A 38 12.47 -20.21 56.09
C SER A 38 11.75 -20.85 57.30
N PRO A 39 12.23 -21.99 57.85
CA PRO A 39 11.98 -23.39 57.47
C PRO A 39 10.89 -24.04 58.34
N GLU A 40 9.74 -24.38 57.77
CA GLU A 40 8.86 -25.42 58.29
C GLU A 40 8.72 -26.49 57.20
N ALA A 41 8.53 -27.75 57.59
CA ALA A 41 8.42 -28.91 56.69
C ALA A 41 7.35 -28.69 55.58
N PRO A 42 7.36 -29.46 54.46
CA PRO A 42 6.34 -29.33 53.41
C PRO A 42 4.93 -29.36 54.01
N GLU A 43 3.95 -28.64 53.45
CA GLU A 43 2.57 -28.58 54.00
C GLU A 43 1.96 -29.98 54.25
N ASN A 44 2.48 -30.99 53.54
CA ASN A 44 2.05 -32.38 53.53
C ASN A 44 3.09 -33.38 54.07
N TRP A 45 4.21 -32.93 54.60
CA TRP A 45 5.22 -33.83 55.19
C TRP A 45 5.70 -33.26 56.52
N SER A 46 5.85 -34.12 57.52
CA SER A 46 6.54 -33.84 58.78
C SER A 46 7.98 -34.31 58.69
N ILE A 47 8.90 -33.66 59.39
CA ILE A 47 10.31 -34.04 59.40
C ILE A 47 10.80 -34.21 60.82
N ALA A 48 11.34 -35.39 61.16
CA ALA A 48 12.05 -35.57 62.42
C ALA A 48 13.51 -35.10 62.27
N ASN A 49 14.02 -34.37 63.28
CA ASN A 49 15.39 -33.79 63.31
C ASN A 49 15.58 -32.53 62.41
N GLU A 50 14.64 -31.58 62.48
CA GLU A 50 14.51 -30.38 61.62
C GLU A 50 15.71 -29.40 61.60
N ASN A 51 16.68 -29.50 62.51
CA ASN A 51 17.78 -28.52 62.63
C ASN A 51 18.82 -28.57 61.50
N ASN A 52 18.64 -29.45 60.51
CA ASN A 52 19.63 -29.84 59.51
C ASN A 52 19.05 -29.81 58.07
N ILE A 53 18.15 -28.87 57.77
CA ILE A 53 17.44 -28.81 56.48
C ILE A 53 17.67 -27.46 55.80
N THR A 54 17.96 -27.48 54.51
CA THR A 54 18.12 -26.27 53.70
C THR A 54 17.41 -26.39 52.36
N LYS A 55 17.04 -25.24 51.80
CA LYS A 55 16.46 -25.12 50.47
C LYS A 55 17.58 -25.05 49.42
N SER A 56 17.48 -25.85 48.36
CA SER A 56 18.44 -25.88 47.24
C SER A 56 17.78 -25.37 45.95
N ILE A 57 18.54 -24.65 45.10
CA ILE A 57 18.11 -24.21 43.75
C ILE A 57 18.40 -25.24 42.65
N ASP A 58 19.06 -26.34 43.02
CA ASP A 58 19.38 -27.47 42.15
C ASP A 58 18.29 -28.52 42.38
N ALA A 59 17.43 -28.73 41.38
CA ALA A 59 16.15 -29.45 41.41
C ALA A 59 15.92 -30.19 40.07
N THR A 60 15.08 -31.23 40.03
CA THR A 60 14.78 -31.98 38.78
C THR A 60 13.65 -31.34 37.99
N GLU A 61 12.68 -30.75 38.67
CA GLU A 61 11.54 -30.06 38.09
C GLU A 61 11.29 -28.76 38.86
N GLY A 62 11.11 -27.64 38.16
CA GLY A 62 10.82 -26.35 38.79
C GLY A 62 12.02 -25.60 39.41
N ASN A 63 11.82 -24.85 40.48
CA ASN A 63 12.74 -23.85 41.01
C ASN A 63 13.61 -24.34 42.18
N PHE A 64 13.13 -25.29 43.00
CA PHE A 64 13.80 -25.63 44.25
C PHE A 64 13.66 -27.11 44.65
N SER A 65 14.61 -27.64 45.43
CA SER A 65 14.56 -28.96 46.07
C SER A 65 14.89 -28.90 47.56
N LEU A 66 14.63 -29.99 48.28
CA LEU A 66 14.92 -30.13 49.71
C LEU A 66 16.30 -30.74 49.92
N GLU A 67 17.22 -30.04 50.58
CA GLU A 67 18.54 -30.55 50.94
C GLU A 67 18.59 -30.90 52.44
N LEU A 68 18.82 -32.18 52.73
CA LEU A 68 18.92 -32.75 54.07
C LEU A 68 20.40 -32.95 54.43
N ASP A 69 20.87 -32.33 55.52
CA ASP A 69 22.18 -32.61 56.10
C ASP A 69 22.11 -33.88 56.96
N LEU A 70 22.89 -34.89 56.57
CA LEU A 70 22.91 -36.21 57.20
C LEU A 70 24.01 -36.35 58.26
N ASN A 71 24.66 -35.25 58.65
CA ASN A 71 25.59 -35.21 59.78
C ASN A 71 24.91 -35.69 61.07
N ASN A 72 25.58 -36.56 61.85
CA ASN A 72 25.08 -37.13 63.11
C ASN A 72 23.86 -38.07 63.02
N THR A 73 23.46 -38.52 61.82
CA THR A 73 22.28 -39.39 61.64
C THR A 73 22.40 -40.82 62.18
N LEU A 74 23.60 -41.22 62.63
CA LEU A 74 23.80 -42.48 63.39
C LEU A 74 23.09 -42.49 64.76
N VAL A 75 22.81 -41.31 65.33
CA VAL A 75 22.18 -41.17 66.66
C VAL A 75 20.71 -40.78 66.54
N ASN A 76 20.38 -39.84 65.64
CA ASN A 76 19.01 -39.39 65.36
C ASN A 76 18.74 -39.56 63.86
N GLN A 77 17.81 -40.44 63.50
CA GLN A 77 17.43 -40.64 62.10
C GLN A 77 16.76 -39.38 61.55
N THR A 78 17.00 -39.06 60.27
CA THR A 78 16.25 -38.02 59.55
C THR A 78 15.12 -38.71 58.80
N GLU A 79 13.88 -38.35 59.14
CA GLU A 79 12.68 -39.02 58.67
C GLU A 79 11.75 -37.99 58.04
N LEU A 80 11.27 -38.24 56.82
CA LEU A 80 10.18 -37.50 56.18
C LEU A 80 8.91 -38.34 56.30
N SER A 81 7.81 -37.81 56.81
CA SER A 81 6.56 -38.57 56.93
C SER A 81 5.30 -37.81 56.53
N THR A 82 4.39 -38.44 55.79
CA THR A 82 3.11 -37.85 55.36
C THR A 82 2.01 -37.82 56.43
N TRP A 83 2.27 -38.18 57.70
CA TRP A 83 1.21 -38.24 58.74
C TRP A 83 0.42 -36.95 58.98
N ASN A 84 0.91 -35.80 58.52
CA ASN A 84 0.21 -34.52 58.65
C ASN A 84 -0.71 -34.20 57.45
N THR A 85 -0.74 -35.05 56.40
CA THR A 85 -1.68 -34.86 55.27
C THR A 85 -3.10 -35.20 55.68
N SER A 86 -4.06 -34.62 54.98
CA SER A 86 -5.40 -35.23 54.90
C SER A 86 -5.25 -36.67 54.39
N ASP A 87 -5.98 -37.61 54.97
CA ASP A 87 -5.81 -39.06 54.75
C ASP A 87 -5.57 -39.45 53.27
N ILE A 88 -4.45 -40.14 52.96
CA ILE A 88 -4.14 -40.58 51.59
C ILE A 88 -4.94 -41.85 51.28
N VAL A 89 -6.07 -41.68 50.58
CA VAL A 89 -6.93 -42.79 50.18
C VAL A 89 -6.50 -43.33 48.82
N LEU A 90 -5.93 -44.54 48.80
CA LEU A 90 -5.54 -45.23 47.58
C LEU A 90 -6.65 -46.17 47.08
N VAL A 91 -6.73 -46.38 45.77
CA VAL A 91 -7.76 -47.25 45.17
C VAL A 91 -7.47 -48.71 45.52
N PRO A 92 -8.41 -49.51 46.03
CA PRO A 92 -8.15 -50.89 46.44
C PRO A 92 -7.91 -51.82 45.25
N ASN A 93 -7.13 -52.89 45.44
CA ASN A 93 -6.84 -53.92 44.44
C ASN A 93 -6.23 -53.36 43.15
N THR A 94 -5.40 -52.31 43.27
CA THR A 94 -4.71 -51.69 42.13
C THR A 94 -3.24 -51.45 42.43
N SER A 95 -2.42 -51.49 41.38
CA SER A 95 -1.00 -51.18 41.45
C SER A 95 -0.81 -49.67 41.54
N HIS A 96 0.00 -49.26 42.50
CA HIS A 96 0.48 -47.91 42.68
C HIS A 96 2.00 -47.89 42.60
N THR A 97 2.56 -46.71 42.33
CA THR A 97 3.99 -46.49 42.20
C THR A 97 4.41 -45.32 43.07
N PHE A 98 5.18 -45.58 44.13
CA PHE A 98 5.86 -44.51 44.87
C PHE A 98 7.11 -44.12 44.11
N THR A 99 7.33 -42.82 43.90
CA THR A 99 8.54 -42.34 43.23
C THR A 99 9.00 -41.01 43.81
N PHE A 100 10.32 -40.80 43.82
CA PHE A 100 10.94 -39.52 44.15
C PHE A 100 12.32 -39.41 43.50
N ASP A 101 12.75 -38.18 43.29
CA ASP A 101 14.08 -37.86 42.78
C ASP A 101 15.03 -37.60 43.94
N TYR A 102 16.28 -38.03 43.80
CA TYR A 102 17.32 -37.80 44.79
C TYR A 102 18.69 -37.54 44.16
N LYS A 103 19.52 -36.80 44.89
CA LYS A 103 20.91 -36.53 44.53
C LYS A 103 21.78 -36.48 45.78
N VAL A 104 22.81 -37.31 45.81
CA VAL A 104 23.67 -37.47 47.00
C VAL A 104 24.99 -36.74 46.80
N ASN A 105 25.35 -35.87 47.75
CA ASN A 105 26.64 -35.18 47.80
C ASN A 105 27.48 -35.74 48.96
N THR A 106 28.61 -36.41 48.66
CA THR A 106 29.50 -36.98 49.70
C THR A 106 30.98 -36.76 49.39
N GLU A 107 31.80 -36.66 50.44
CA GLU A 107 33.25 -36.82 50.35
C GLU A 107 33.60 -38.33 50.52
N ALA A 108 33.66 -39.06 49.40
CA ALA A 108 34.25 -40.40 49.19
C ALA A 108 34.16 -41.47 50.32
N GLY A 109 33.38 -42.54 50.08
CA GLY A 109 33.51 -43.85 50.78
C GLY A 109 32.38 -44.22 51.74
N ASN A 110 31.23 -43.57 51.63
CA ASN A 110 30.16 -43.58 52.64
C ASN A 110 29.02 -44.55 52.31
N ASN A 111 28.56 -45.33 53.30
CA ASN A 111 27.39 -46.20 53.18
C ASN A 111 26.13 -45.38 53.53
N LEU A 112 25.43 -44.88 52.51
CA LEU A 112 24.13 -44.22 52.65
C LEU A 112 23.01 -45.19 52.28
N SER A 113 21.93 -45.14 53.04
CA SER A 113 20.73 -45.93 52.77
C SER A 113 19.50 -45.14 53.18
N ALA A 114 18.42 -45.33 52.45
CA ALA A 114 17.09 -44.93 52.92
C ALA A 114 16.19 -46.17 53.08
N TYR A 115 15.15 -46.01 53.88
CA TYR A 115 14.08 -46.99 54.01
C TYR A 115 12.75 -46.29 53.75
N LEU A 116 11.91 -46.88 52.92
CA LEU A 116 10.52 -46.46 52.74
C LEU A 116 9.62 -47.40 53.53
N ASP A 117 8.87 -46.82 54.45
CA ASP A 117 7.79 -47.46 55.17
C ASP A 117 6.45 -46.98 54.63
N VAL A 118 5.65 -47.91 54.11
CA VAL A 118 4.23 -47.64 53.78
C VAL A 118 3.42 -48.13 54.95
N LEU A 119 2.70 -47.20 55.57
CA LEU A 119 1.93 -47.41 56.79
C LEU A 119 0.44 -47.36 56.44
N LYS A 120 -0.34 -48.13 57.18
CA LYS A 120 -1.79 -48.29 56.99
C LYS A 120 -2.49 -47.98 58.31
N ASP A 121 -3.45 -47.05 58.30
CA ASP A 121 -4.25 -46.71 59.48
C ASP A 121 -5.55 -47.54 59.52
N GLU A 122 -5.64 -48.45 60.50
CA GLU A 122 -6.86 -49.24 60.78
C GLU A 122 -7.70 -48.62 61.92
N GLY A 123 -7.57 -47.31 62.13
CA GLY A 123 -8.38 -46.47 63.03
C GLY A 123 -8.08 -46.61 64.53
N SER A 124 -7.37 -47.65 64.98
CA SER A 124 -6.94 -47.82 66.38
C SER A 124 -5.47 -48.24 66.56
N TYR A 125 -4.79 -48.58 65.46
CA TYR A 125 -3.37 -48.91 65.41
C TYR A 125 -2.86 -48.74 63.97
N THR A 126 -1.60 -48.37 63.85
CA THR A 126 -0.90 -48.28 62.57
C THR A 126 -0.21 -49.62 62.27
N ILE A 127 -0.37 -50.15 61.06
CA ILE A 127 0.39 -51.30 60.58
C ILE A 127 1.45 -50.84 59.59
N GLN A 128 2.69 -51.30 59.76
CA GLN A 128 3.72 -51.21 58.73
C GLN A 128 3.41 -52.23 57.64
N TYR A 129 2.86 -51.75 56.53
CA TYR A 129 2.42 -52.56 55.40
C TYR A 129 3.60 -52.96 54.52
N ILE A 130 4.53 -52.04 54.27
CA ILE A 130 5.73 -52.25 53.46
C ILE A 130 6.94 -51.67 54.19
N HIS A 131 8.08 -52.35 54.08
CA HIS A 131 9.40 -51.87 54.50
C HIS A 131 10.42 -52.13 53.40
N GLU A 132 10.74 -51.11 52.63
CA GLU A 132 11.59 -51.22 51.45
C GLU A 132 12.96 -50.57 51.70
N PHE A 133 14.04 -51.28 51.34
CA PHE A 133 15.40 -50.75 51.42
C PHE A 133 15.78 -50.05 50.12
N ILE A 134 16.21 -48.80 50.22
CA ILE A 134 16.57 -47.96 49.09
C ILE A 134 18.10 -47.85 48.99
N PRO A 135 18.72 -48.47 47.96
CA PRO A 135 20.13 -48.26 47.68
C PRO A 135 20.32 -46.89 47.01
N LEU A 136 21.04 -45.99 47.67
CA LEU A 136 21.28 -44.65 47.15
C LEU A 136 22.62 -44.59 46.41
N GLU A 137 22.59 -44.14 45.16
CA GLU A 137 23.80 -43.91 44.36
C GLU A 137 24.46 -42.57 44.74
N SER A 138 25.80 -42.55 44.86
CA SER A 138 26.58 -41.39 45.31
C SER A 138 27.51 -40.83 44.22
N ASP A 139 27.05 -40.85 42.97
CA ASP A 139 27.80 -40.38 41.80
C ASP A 139 27.68 -38.86 41.56
N GLY A 140 26.87 -38.16 42.37
CA GLY A 140 26.64 -36.72 42.26
C GLY A 140 25.64 -36.32 41.17
N ASN A 141 24.93 -37.26 40.54
CA ASN A 141 23.85 -36.99 39.60
C ASN A 141 22.46 -37.13 40.27
N TRP A 142 21.44 -36.64 39.58
CA TRP A 142 20.05 -36.91 39.94
C TRP A 142 19.66 -38.33 39.52
N HIS A 143 18.97 -39.03 40.41
CA HIS A 143 18.42 -40.35 40.22
C HIS A 143 16.95 -40.34 40.60
N THR A 144 16.13 -41.11 39.90
CA THR A 144 14.74 -41.36 40.28
C THR A 144 14.67 -42.73 40.92
N TYR A 145 14.15 -42.81 42.15
CA TYR A 145 13.82 -44.08 42.76
C TYR A 145 12.33 -44.34 42.61
N THR A 146 11.98 -45.56 42.21
CA THR A 146 10.61 -45.97 41.95
C THR A 146 10.33 -47.31 42.60
N PHE A 147 9.19 -47.45 43.26
CA PHE A 147 8.74 -48.65 43.94
C PHE A 147 7.26 -48.91 43.70
N ASP A 148 6.95 -50.04 43.07
CA ASP A 148 5.59 -50.47 42.79
C ASP A 148 5.03 -51.30 43.95
N PHE A 149 3.79 -51.02 44.34
CA PHE A 149 3.07 -51.78 45.35
C PHE A 149 1.58 -51.91 45.01
N GLU A 150 0.95 -52.98 45.49
CA GLU A 150 -0.48 -53.20 45.33
C GLU A 150 -1.19 -52.88 46.64
N THR A 151 -2.39 -52.34 46.55
CA THR A 151 -3.29 -52.09 47.69
C THR A 151 -4.37 -53.17 47.74
N GLU A 152 -4.88 -53.51 48.92
CA GLU A 152 -5.91 -54.56 49.07
C GLU A 152 -7.29 -54.01 49.47
N SER A 153 -7.32 -52.83 50.12
CA SER A 153 -8.52 -52.22 50.70
C SER A 153 -8.50 -50.68 50.65
N GLU A 154 -9.70 -50.07 50.72
CA GLU A 154 -9.91 -48.61 50.85
C GLU A 154 -9.60 -48.19 52.28
N GLU A 155 -8.32 -47.99 52.57
CA GLU A 155 -7.83 -47.57 53.88
C GLU A 155 -6.89 -46.39 53.72
N ASP A 156 -6.61 -45.69 54.82
CA ASP A 156 -5.77 -44.51 54.80
C ASP A 156 -4.30 -44.94 54.88
N TYR A 157 -3.51 -44.43 53.93
CA TYR A 157 -2.09 -44.75 53.83
C TYR A 157 -1.25 -43.55 54.27
N ALA A 158 -0.08 -43.84 54.83
CA ALA A 158 0.97 -42.85 55.09
C ALA A 158 2.32 -43.39 54.61
N PHE A 159 3.21 -42.49 54.20
CA PHE A 159 4.53 -42.82 53.70
C PHE A 159 5.59 -42.20 54.59
N GLU A 160 6.54 -43.00 55.04
CA GLU A 160 7.63 -42.58 55.92
C GLU A 160 8.96 -42.95 55.26
N LEU A 161 9.77 -41.96 54.94
CA LEU A 161 11.07 -42.10 54.30
C LEU A 161 12.19 -41.76 55.29
N THR A 162 12.92 -42.79 55.70
CA THR A 162 13.96 -42.69 56.72
C THR A 162 15.35 -42.75 56.09
N PHE A 163 16.15 -41.70 56.25
CA PHE A 163 17.52 -41.63 55.77
C PHE A 163 18.53 -41.98 56.87
N ARG A 164 19.53 -42.80 56.54
CA ARG A 164 20.63 -43.16 57.43
C ARG A 164 21.97 -43.04 56.71
N ALA A 165 22.93 -42.38 57.34
CA ALA A 165 24.32 -42.35 56.92
C ALA A 165 25.22 -42.87 58.06
N ASN A 166 26.20 -43.72 57.74
CA ASN A 166 27.17 -44.26 58.71
C ASN A 166 28.51 -43.50 58.66
N THR A 167 28.51 -42.19 58.93
CA THR A 167 29.65 -41.30 58.58
C THR A 167 29.84 -40.10 59.51
N ASP A 168 31.06 -39.56 59.54
CA ASP A 168 31.51 -38.34 60.23
C ASP A 168 32.68 -37.77 59.38
N PRO A 169 32.56 -36.74 58.49
CA PRO A 169 31.57 -35.65 58.37
C PRO A 169 31.02 -35.35 56.92
N ALA A 170 30.11 -34.35 56.83
CA ALA A 170 29.57 -33.58 55.69
C ALA A 170 29.01 -34.35 54.47
N SER A 171 27.96 -35.16 54.65
CA SER A 171 27.17 -35.71 53.55
C SER A 171 25.76 -35.10 53.54
N SER A 172 25.30 -34.62 52.37
CA SER A 172 23.92 -34.15 52.17
C SER A 172 23.20 -34.95 51.10
N ILE A 173 21.88 -35.05 51.21
CA ILE A 173 21.03 -35.59 50.16
C ILE A 173 20.00 -34.54 49.77
N LYS A 174 19.87 -34.30 48.48
CA LYS A 174 18.77 -33.53 47.91
C LYS A 174 17.68 -34.48 47.49
N VAL A 175 16.43 -34.12 47.77
CA VAL A 175 15.25 -34.87 47.34
C VAL A 175 14.25 -33.93 46.70
N ASP A 176 13.59 -34.44 45.67
CA ASP A 176 12.62 -33.71 44.86
C ASP A 176 11.51 -34.64 44.35
N ASN A 177 10.43 -34.07 43.84
CA ASN A 177 9.40 -34.78 43.05
C ASN A 177 8.77 -36.02 43.73
N PHE A 178 8.30 -35.90 44.97
CA PHE A 178 7.59 -36.99 45.65
C PHE A 178 6.22 -37.25 45.03
N GLN A 179 5.98 -38.49 44.59
CA GLN A 179 4.72 -38.90 43.97
C GLN A 179 4.29 -40.29 44.42
N VAL A 180 2.98 -40.50 44.50
CA VAL A 180 2.34 -41.83 44.57
C VAL A 180 1.38 -41.91 43.40
N LEU A 181 1.71 -42.70 42.39
CA LEU A 181 0.99 -42.76 41.13
C LEU A 181 0.04 -43.97 41.10
N GLY A 182 -1.21 -43.79 40.67
CA GLY A 182 -2.17 -44.88 40.42
C GLY A 182 -1.96 -45.59 39.09
N PRO A 183 -2.80 -46.58 38.73
CA PRO A 183 -2.69 -47.29 37.46
C PRO A 183 -2.90 -46.37 36.25
N GLU A 184 -2.22 -46.65 35.14
CA GLU A 184 -2.42 -45.91 33.88
C GLU A 184 -3.87 -46.05 33.40
N THR A 185 -4.59 -44.93 33.32
CA THR A 185 -5.96 -44.89 32.77
C THR A 185 -5.98 -44.09 31.47
N ALA A 186 -6.81 -44.51 30.51
CA ALA A 186 -6.98 -43.79 29.26
C ALA A 186 -7.64 -42.43 29.54
N VAL A 187 -6.94 -41.34 29.24
CA VAL A 187 -7.41 -39.98 29.48
C VAL A 187 -8.26 -39.52 28.30
N ILE A 188 -9.29 -38.73 28.60
CA ILE A 188 -9.90 -37.81 27.64
C ILE A 188 -9.02 -36.55 27.68
N PRO A 189 -8.04 -36.37 26.77
CA PRO A 189 -7.08 -35.27 26.85
C PRO A 189 -7.76 -33.89 26.66
N ASP A 190 -9.05 -33.90 26.30
CA ASP A 190 -9.84 -32.70 26.14
C ASP A 190 -9.96 -31.91 27.45
N LYS A 191 -10.05 -32.55 28.62
CA LYS A 191 -10.12 -31.80 29.89
C LYS A 191 -8.83 -31.00 30.13
N GLU A 192 -7.66 -31.57 29.83
CA GLU A 192 -6.36 -30.89 29.96
C GLU A 192 -6.26 -29.71 29.00
N ALA A 193 -6.66 -29.89 27.73
CA ALA A 193 -6.68 -28.81 26.75
C ALA A 193 -7.59 -27.65 27.14
N LEU A 194 -8.77 -27.97 27.67
CA LEU A 194 -9.71 -26.97 28.14
C LEU A 194 -9.18 -26.25 29.39
N ILE A 195 -8.57 -26.96 30.36
CA ILE A 195 -7.93 -26.33 31.53
C ILE A 195 -6.77 -25.42 31.10
N ALA A 196 -5.94 -25.85 30.15
CA ALA A 196 -4.90 -25.02 29.58
C ALA A 196 -5.48 -23.73 28.98
N LEU A 197 -6.56 -23.82 28.20
CA LEU A 197 -7.26 -22.65 27.66
C LEU A 197 -7.82 -21.75 28.76
N TYR A 198 -8.42 -22.35 29.79
CA TYR A 198 -8.95 -21.64 30.94
C TYR A 198 -7.88 -20.76 31.59
N TYR A 199 -6.72 -21.33 31.93
CA TYR A 199 -5.65 -20.53 32.55
C TYR A 199 -4.97 -19.57 31.57
N ALA A 200 -4.74 -20.00 30.33
CA ALA A 200 -4.06 -19.18 29.31
C ALA A 200 -4.86 -17.94 28.89
N THR A 201 -6.16 -17.90 29.18
CA THR A 201 -7.04 -16.77 28.82
C THR A 201 -7.77 -16.16 30.02
N ASP A 202 -7.15 -16.24 31.20
CA ASP A 202 -7.62 -15.59 32.43
C ASP A 202 -9.03 -16.05 32.88
N GLY A 203 -9.23 -17.37 32.85
CA GLY A 203 -10.43 -18.11 33.24
C GLY A 203 -11.13 -17.65 34.51
N PRO A 204 -10.40 -17.36 35.61
CA PRO A 204 -10.99 -16.84 36.84
C PRO A 204 -11.70 -15.48 36.70
N ASN A 205 -11.50 -14.76 35.58
CA ASN A 205 -12.13 -13.47 35.27
C ASN A 205 -13.11 -13.53 34.08
N TRP A 206 -13.39 -14.72 33.54
CA TRP A 206 -14.43 -14.87 32.52
C TRP A 206 -15.82 -14.50 33.06
N GLN A 207 -16.72 -14.06 32.18
CA GLN A 207 -18.11 -13.75 32.56
C GLN A 207 -18.88 -15.02 33.00
N ARG A 208 -18.64 -16.13 32.32
CA ARG A 208 -19.18 -17.46 32.61
C ARG A 208 -18.01 -18.41 32.81
N GLN A 209 -17.66 -18.59 34.07
CA GLN A 209 -16.53 -19.40 34.50
C GLN A 209 -16.89 -20.88 34.51
N TRP A 210 -15.89 -21.72 34.31
CA TRP A 210 -16.03 -23.16 34.49
C TRP A 210 -15.74 -23.54 35.95
N ASP A 211 -16.50 -24.50 36.46
CA ASP A 211 -16.15 -25.19 37.70
C ASP A 211 -15.22 -26.35 37.33
N LEU A 212 -13.92 -26.18 37.59
CA LEU A 212 -12.88 -27.16 37.20
C LEU A 212 -13.04 -28.52 37.91
N ASN A 213 -13.81 -28.57 39.01
CA ASN A 213 -14.14 -29.79 39.73
C ASN A 213 -15.36 -30.53 39.15
N ALA A 214 -16.13 -29.88 38.26
CA ALA A 214 -17.28 -30.48 37.61
C ALA A 214 -16.89 -31.26 36.32
N GLU A 215 -17.84 -32.05 35.82
CA GLU A 215 -17.72 -32.75 34.53
C GLU A 215 -17.69 -31.75 33.36
N ILE A 216 -16.79 -31.94 32.39
CA ILE A 216 -16.60 -30.99 31.26
C ILE A 216 -17.87 -30.79 30.41
N THR A 217 -18.78 -31.76 30.43
CA THR A 217 -20.09 -31.67 29.75
C THR A 217 -21.03 -30.64 30.38
N THR A 218 -20.72 -30.17 31.58
CA THR A 218 -21.46 -29.11 32.29
C THR A 218 -20.85 -27.73 32.06
N TRP A 219 -19.65 -27.67 31.48
CA TRP A 219 -18.93 -26.42 31.27
C TRP A 219 -19.61 -25.59 30.17
N HIS A 220 -19.68 -24.28 30.40
CA HIS A 220 -20.29 -23.37 29.45
C HIS A 220 -19.58 -23.43 28.09
N GLY A 221 -20.32 -23.66 27.01
CA GLY A 221 -19.77 -23.62 25.66
C GLY A 221 -19.17 -24.95 25.17
N ILE A 222 -19.27 -26.03 25.96
CA ILE A 222 -18.76 -27.35 25.58
C ILE A 222 -19.90 -28.25 25.10
N THR A 223 -19.72 -28.86 23.92
CA THR A 223 -20.54 -29.98 23.44
C THR A 223 -19.65 -31.19 23.18
N THR A 224 -20.09 -32.37 23.59
CA THR A 224 -19.35 -33.63 23.37
C THR A 224 -20.13 -34.62 22.50
N ASN A 225 -19.42 -35.52 21.82
CA ASN A 225 -20.02 -36.69 21.16
C ASN A 225 -20.42 -37.79 22.17
N SER A 226 -20.93 -38.92 21.66
CA SER A 226 -21.37 -40.05 22.50
C SER A 226 -20.24 -40.76 23.25
N GLN A 227 -18.99 -40.52 22.88
CA GLN A 227 -17.79 -40.99 23.57
C GLN A 227 -17.25 -39.98 24.58
N GLY A 228 -17.93 -38.83 24.78
CA GLY A 228 -17.50 -37.78 25.71
C GLY A 228 -16.36 -36.90 25.18
N ARG A 229 -16.03 -36.99 23.88
CA ARG A 229 -15.01 -36.12 23.26
C ARG A 229 -15.61 -34.80 22.80
N VAL A 230 -14.90 -33.70 22.99
CA VAL A 230 -15.35 -32.34 22.64
C VAL A 230 -15.45 -32.18 21.13
N THR A 231 -16.63 -31.78 20.67
CA THR A 231 -16.93 -31.48 19.26
C THR A 231 -17.19 -30.00 19.02
N GLU A 232 -17.59 -29.25 20.03
CA GLU A 232 -17.80 -27.79 19.94
C GLU A 232 -17.23 -27.10 21.18
N LEU A 233 -16.52 -26.01 20.94
CA LEU A 233 -16.03 -25.05 21.93
C LEU A 233 -16.53 -23.65 21.52
N SER A 234 -17.55 -23.12 22.20
CA SER A 234 -18.12 -21.80 21.94
C SER A 234 -18.09 -20.94 23.21
N LEU A 235 -17.10 -20.04 23.27
CA LEU A 235 -16.88 -19.10 24.38
C LEU A 235 -17.03 -17.63 23.94
N LYS A 236 -17.86 -17.39 22.93
CA LYS A 236 -18.11 -16.05 22.38
C LYS A 236 -18.50 -15.04 23.45
N SER A 237 -17.94 -13.83 23.35
CA SER A 237 -18.26 -12.72 24.25
C SER A 237 -18.12 -13.05 25.75
N ASN A 238 -17.22 -13.98 26.12
CA ASN A 238 -17.06 -14.43 27.50
C ASN A 238 -15.92 -13.71 28.25
N ASN A 239 -15.38 -12.63 27.67
CA ASN A 239 -14.28 -11.83 28.23
C ASN A 239 -12.98 -12.62 28.40
N LEU A 240 -12.60 -13.43 27.39
CA LEU A 240 -11.32 -14.14 27.40
C LEU A 240 -10.20 -13.11 27.26
N ASN A 241 -9.13 -13.25 28.04
CA ASN A 241 -7.98 -12.36 28.02
C ASN A 241 -6.68 -13.15 28.10
N GLY A 242 -5.95 -13.28 26.99
CA GLY A 242 -4.74 -14.07 26.91
C GLY A 242 -4.52 -14.72 25.55
N THR A 243 -3.82 -15.85 25.51
CA THR A 243 -3.42 -16.53 24.27
C THR A 243 -4.14 -17.86 24.07
N ILE A 244 -4.30 -18.31 22.83
CA ILE A 244 -4.75 -19.70 22.55
C ILE A 244 -3.56 -20.64 22.84
N PRO A 245 -3.68 -21.59 23.78
CA PRO A 245 -2.57 -22.46 24.13
C PRO A 245 -2.39 -23.58 23.09
N PRO A 246 -1.16 -24.09 22.85
CA PRO A 246 -0.90 -25.20 21.93
C PRO A 246 -1.69 -26.48 22.24
N GLU A 247 -2.02 -26.73 23.50
CA GLU A 247 -2.77 -27.90 24.00
C GLU A 247 -4.17 -28.00 23.40
N ILE A 248 -4.72 -26.93 22.84
CA ILE A 248 -6.01 -26.95 22.13
C ILE A 248 -6.04 -27.99 20.99
N GLN A 249 -4.88 -28.38 20.46
CA GLN A 249 -4.72 -29.44 19.48
C GLN A 249 -5.16 -30.83 19.96
N LEU A 250 -5.27 -31.04 21.28
CA LEU A 250 -5.70 -32.32 21.86
C LEU A 250 -7.22 -32.54 21.70
N LEU A 251 -7.98 -31.50 21.33
CA LEU A 251 -9.40 -31.59 20.99
C LEU A 251 -9.60 -32.24 19.61
N THR A 252 -9.12 -33.47 19.42
CA THR A 252 -9.02 -34.13 18.09
C THR A 252 -10.37 -34.38 17.41
N GLU A 253 -11.48 -34.31 18.16
CA GLU A 253 -12.85 -34.45 17.64
C GLU A 253 -13.54 -33.10 17.39
N LEU A 254 -12.83 -31.98 17.55
CA LEU A 254 -13.37 -30.63 17.43
C LEU A 254 -13.83 -30.37 15.99
N VAL A 255 -15.10 -30.00 15.86
CA VAL A 255 -15.77 -29.61 14.62
C VAL A 255 -15.91 -28.10 14.56
N LYS A 256 -16.10 -27.45 15.71
CA LYS A 256 -16.42 -26.03 15.76
C LYS A 256 -15.71 -25.33 16.92
N ILE A 257 -15.08 -24.20 16.62
CA ILE A 257 -14.48 -23.30 17.60
C ILE A 257 -14.95 -21.85 17.38
N GLU A 258 -15.52 -21.25 18.41
CA GLU A 258 -15.97 -19.85 18.45
C GLU A 258 -15.40 -19.15 19.68
N LEU A 259 -14.47 -18.21 19.46
CA LEU A 259 -13.83 -17.42 20.53
C LEU A 259 -14.00 -15.91 20.30
N ASP A 260 -14.96 -15.50 19.46
CA ASP A 260 -15.12 -14.12 19.00
C ASP A 260 -15.48 -13.11 20.11
N ARG A 261 -15.13 -11.84 19.87
CA ARG A 261 -15.40 -10.70 20.77
C ARG A 261 -14.78 -10.88 22.16
N SER A 262 -13.47 -11.11 22.17
CA SER A 262 -12.66 -11.29 23.37
C SER A 262 -11.29 -10.63 23.20
N LEU A 263 -10.54 -10.43 24.29
CA LEU A 263 -9.18 -9.91 24.28
C LEU A 263 -8.14 -11.03 24.09
N ILE A 264 -8.36 -11.86 23.07
CA ILE A 264 -7.39 -12.89 22.70
C ILE A 264 -6.28 -12.24 21.88
N TYR A 265 -5.03 -12.34 22.33
CA TYR A 265 -3.86 -11.77 21.66
C TYR A 265 -2.80 -12.84 21.39
N GLY A 266 -1.69 -12.45 20.77
CA GLY A 266 -0.61 -13.35 20.39
C GLY A 266 -0.88 -14.07 19.06
N GLN A 267 -0.02 -15.01 18.70
CA GLN A 267 -0.10 -15.70 17.42
C GLN A 267 -1.03 -16.92 17.48
N LEU A 268 -1.60 -17.29 16.33
CA LEU A 268 -2.20 -18.62 16.18
C LEU A 268 -1.13 -19.69 16.47
N PRO A 269 -1.46 -20.76 17.23
CA PRO A 269 -0.47 -21.76 17.59
C PRO A 269 0.09 -22.43 16.34
N ASN A 270 1.35 -22.14 16.05
CA ASN A 270 2.11 -22.70 14.94
C ASN A 270 3.20 -23.63 15.46
N LYS A 271 3.77 -24.44 14.57
CA LYS A 271 4.79 -25.43 14.87
C LYS A 271 5.85 -24.92 15.86
N ILE A 272 5.84 -25.45 17.07
CA ILE A 272 6.95 -25.29 18.01
C ILE A 272 8.08 -26.18 17.50
N SER A 273 9.26 -25.62 17.25
CA SER A 273 10.41 -26.38 16.80
C SER A 273 10.75 -27.50 17.80
N GLY A 274 10.49 -28.76 17.43
CA GLY A 274 10.83 -29.93 18.23
C GLY A 274 9.66 -30.80 18.72
N ILE A 275 8.39 -30.39 18.51
CA ILE A 275 7.20 -31.19 18.87
C ILE A 275 6.30 -31.34 17.63
N SER A 276 5.86 -32.55 17.32
CA SER A 276 5.21 -32.92 16.05
C SER A 276 3.68 -32.77 16.02
N THR A 277 3.10 -31.82 16.75
CA THR A 277 1.65 -31.65 16.80
C THR A 277 1.29 -30.18 16.59
N GLU A 278 0.30 -29.93 15.72
CA GLU A 278 0.00 -28.65 15.09
C GLU A 278 -1.51 -28.34 15.23
N PHE A 279 -1.88 -27.10 15.59
CA PHE A 279 -3.28 -26.61 15.66
C PHE A 279 -4.07 -26.91 14.37
N TRP A 280 -3.39 -26.80 13.23
CA TRP A 280 -3.92 -27.02 11.89
C TRP A 280 -4.08 -28.50 11.51
N ASN A 281 -3.80 -29.43 12.43
CA ASN A 281 -4.03 -30.86 12.27
C ASN A 281 -5.40 -31.31 12.82
N LEU A 282 -6.23 -30.38 13.31
CA LEU A 282 -7.62 -30.61 13.70
C LEU A 282 -8.50 -30.81 12.46
N THR A 283 -8.24 -31.86 11.69
CA THR A 283 -8.82 -32.15 10.36
C THR A 283 -10.35 -32.34 10.35
N LYS A 284 -10.99 -32.39 11.52
CA LYS A 284 -12.46 -32.42 11.68
C LYS A 284 -13.09 -31.04 11.79
N LEU A 285 -12.31 -29.97 11.94
CA LEU A 285 -12.82 -28.61 12.00
C LEU A 285 -13.58 -28.27 10.72
N GLU A 286 -14.81 -27.80 10.91
CA GLU A 286 -15.70 -27.28 9.89
C GLU A 286 -15.90 -25.77 10.05
N GLU A 287 -15.89 -25.26 11.29
CA GLU A 287 -16.15 -23.86 11.59
C GLU A 287 -15.11 -23.29 12.57
N VAL A 288 -14.40 -22.24 12.15
CA VAL A 288 -13.47 -21.48 12.98
C VAL A 288 -13.90 -20.02 12.96
N ASN A 289 -14.25 -19.47 14.13
CA ASN A 289 -14.52 -18.05 14.30
C ASN A 289 -13.74 -17.48 15.49
N ILE A 290 -12.72 -16.70 15.18
CA ILE A 290 -11.85 -16.00 16.16
C ILE A 290 -11.81 -14.52 15.76
N SER A 291 -12.96 -13.96 15.39
CA SER A 291 -13.08 -12.58 14.90
C SER A 291 -13.24 -11.58 16.05
N ASN A 292 -12.87 -10.32 15.84
CA ASN A 292 -12.93 -9.27 16.86
C ASN A 292 -12.09 -9.62 18.10
N THR A 293 -10.82 -9.93 17.86
CA THR A 293 -9.81 -10.14 18.91
C THR A 293 -8.54 -9.33 18.58
N GLU A 294 -7.44 -9.53 19.30
CA GLU A 294 -6.15 -8.86 19.09
C GLU A 294 -5.10 -9.84 18.52
N LEU A 295 -5.56 -10.88 17.82
CA LEU A 295 -4.73 -11.94 17.26
C LEU A 295 -3.72 -11.38 16.24
N GLU A 296 -2.46 -11.72 16.39
CA GLU A 296 -1.35 -11.22 15.58
C GLU A 296 -0.58 -12.35 14.86
N GLY A 297 0.49 -12.00 14.14
CA GLY A 297 1.28 -12.96 13.36
C GLY A 297 0.69 -13.26 11.99
N THR A 298 1.13 -14.34 11.34
CA THR A 298 0.75 -14.69 9.96
C THR A 298 -0.16 -15.91 9.90
N LEU A 299 -1.03 -15.99 8.89
CA LEU A 299 -1.75 -17.22 8.59
C LEU A 299 -0.79 -18.26 7.98
N PRO A 300 -0.54 -19.41 8.62
CA PRO A 300 0.45 -20.37 8.15
C PRO A 300 -0.06 -21.20 6.96
N PRO A 301 0.84 -21.71 6.10
CA PRO A 301 0.48 -22.62 5.00
C PRO A 301 -0.31 -23.87 5.43
N ASP A 302 -0.08 -24.35 6.66
CA ASP A 302 -0.74 -25.54 7.20
C ASP A 302 -2.26 -25.38 7.36
N ILE A 303 -2.81 -24.16 7.26
CA ILE A 303 -4.26 -23.93 7.12
C ILE A 303 -4.88 -24.81 6.02
N GLY A 304 -4.14 -25.07 4.94
CA GLY A 304 -4.58 -25.92 3.83
C GLY A 304 -4.80 -27.40 4.20
N GLN A 305 -4.39 -27.84 5.39
CA GLN A 305 -4.63 -29.19 5.90
C GLN A 305 -6.04 -29.36 6.50
N LEU A 306 -6.75 -28.27 6.80
CA LEU A 306 -8.12 -28.30 7.34
C LEU A 306 -9.17 -28.63 6.27
N ILE A 307 -9.03 -29.76 5.58
CA ILE A 307 -9.86 -30.15 4.42
C ILE A 307 -11.37 -30.29 4.70
N SER A 308 -11.77 -30.27 5.97
CA SER A 308 -13.18 -30.28 6.38
C SER A 308 -13.77 -28.87 6.55
N LEU A 309 -12.94 -27.84 6.54
CA LEU A 309 -13.32 -26.46 6.87
C LEU A 309 -14.33 -25.92 5.86
N LYS A 310 -15.41 -25.35 6.40
CA LYS A 310 -16.51 -24.71 5.67
C LYS A 310 -16.56 -23.20 5.94
N SER A 311 -16.18 -22.78 7.15
CA SER A 311 -16.18 -21.37 7.54
C SER A 311 -14.90 -21.02 8.28
N LEU A 312 -14.17 -20.03 7.76
CA LEU A 312 -13.02 -19.42 8.40
C LEU A 312 -13.28 -17.91 8.56
N LEU A 313 -13.51 -17.49 9.80
CA LEU A 313 -13.78 -16.10 10.17
C LEU A 313 -12.69 -15.61 11.13
N LEU A 314 -11.83 -14.73 10.63
CA LEU A 314 -10.72 -14.11 11.36
C LEU A 314 -10.75 -12.57 11.21
N TYR A 315 -11.91 -11.99 10.90
CA TYR A 315 -12.00 -10.55 10.64
C TYR A 315 -11.83 -9.73 11.92
N ASN A 316 -11.35 -8.48 11.77
CA ASN A 316 -11.10 -7.56 12.88
C ASN A 316 -10.09 -8.14 13.89
N ASN A 317 -8.85 -8.29 13.44
CA ASN A 317 -7.67 -8.76 14.18
C ASN A 317 -6.42 -7.99 13.72
N ASN A 318 -5.24 -8.35 14.24
CA ASN A 318 -3.94 -7.77 13.88
C ASN A 318 -3.09 -8.72 13.01
N LEU A 319 -3.70 -9.61 12.22
CA LEU A 319 -2.97 -10.58 11.39
C LEU A 319 -2.22 -9.87 10.27
N THR A 320 -1.03 -10.37 9.94
CA THR A 320 -0.07 -9.78 9.00
C THR A 320 0.40 -10.81 7.96
N GLY A 321 1.23 -10.36 7.01
CA GLY A 321 1.85 -11.21 6.01
C GLY A 321 0.88 -11.57 4.87
N ASN A 322 1.28 -12.53 4.04
CA ASN A 322 0.50 -12.90 2.87
C ASN A 322 -0.60 -13.91 3.21
N ILE A 323 -1.71 -13.86 2.48
CA ILE A 323 -2.67 -14.96 2.48
C ILE A 323 -1.97 -16.18 1.82
N PRO A 324 -1.81 -17.32 2.51
CA PRO A 324 -1.11 -18.49 1.98
C PRO A 324 -1.88 -19.10 0.79
N PRO A 325 -1.22 -19.41 -0.33
CA PRO A 325 -1.84 -20.08 -1.48
C PRO A 325 -2.54 -21.40 -1.16
N GLU A 326 -2.11 -22.09 -0.11
CA GLU A 326 -2.65 -23.35 0.39
C GLU A 326 -4.10 -23.24 0.83
N ILE A 327 -4.63 -22.03 1.07
CA ILE A 327 -6.06 -21.81 1.32
C ILE A 327 -6.93 -22.31 0.16
N GLY A 328 -6.38 -22.34 -1.06
CA GLY A 328 -7.04 -22.93 -2.24
C GLY A 328 -7.28 -24.44 -2.14
N ASN A 329 -6.61 -25.14 -1.22
CA ASN A 329 -6.81 -26.59 -0.99
C ASN A 329 -8.12 -26.89 -0.23
N LEU A 330 -8.75 -25.89 0.37
CA LEU A 330 -9.94 -26.05 1.21
C LEU A 330 -11.20 -26.21 0.37
N ALA A 331 -11.33 -27.36 -0.29
CA ALA A 331 -12.40 -27.62 -1.27
C ALA A 331 -13.84 -27.53 -0.71
N LYS A 332 -14.03 -27.59 0.62
CA LYS A 332 -15.33 -27.44 1.28
C LYS A 332 -15.60 -26.03 1.82
N LEU A 333 -14.64 -25.11 1.69
CA LEU A 333 -14.75 -23.78 2.25
C LEU A 333 -15.86 -23.02 1.54
N GLU A 334 -16.85 -22.56 2.31
CA GLU A 334 -18.01 -21.79 1.86
C GLU A 334 -17.86 -20.31 2.22
N ILE A 335 -17.21 -19.99 3.34
CA ILE A 335 -17.04 -18.62 3.84
C ILE A 335 -15.58 -18.39 4.24
N LEU A 336 -14.96 -17.38 3.65
CA LEU A 336 -13.65 -16.87 4.03
C LEU A 336 -13.76 -15.38 4.38
N GLY A 337 -13.64 -15.05 5.66
CA GLY A 337 -13.67 -13.69 6.17
C GLY A 337 -12.35 -13.31 6.86
N LEU A 338 -11.52 -12.52 6.18
CA LEU A 338 -10.22 -12.04 6.65
C LEU A 338 -10.16 -10.50 6.75
N GLY A 339 -11.28 -9.81 6.58
CA GLY A 339 -11.32 -8.36 6.54
C GLY A 339 -10.89 -7.68 7.85
N SER A 340 -10.52 -6.40 7.79
CA SER A 340 -10.03 -5.61 8.94
C SER A 340 -8.85 -6.28 9.63
N ASN A 341 -7.78 -6.49 8.87
CA ASN A 341 -6.48 -7.02 9.32
C ASN A 341 -5.35 -6.24 8.61
N ASN A 342 -4.11 -6.68 8.78
CA ASN A 342 -2.93 -6.12 8.12
C ASN A 342 -2.33 -7.10 7.09
N PHE A 343 -3.16 -7.90 6.40
CA PHE A 343 -2.68 -8.79 5.34
C PHE A 343 -2.10 -7.99 4.17
N THR A 344 -0.95 -8.45 3.67
CA THR A 344 -0.16 -7.82 2.60
C THR A 344 -0.04 -8.75 1.39
N GLY A 345 0.58 -8.26 0.31
CA GLY A 345 0.84 -9.06 -0.88
C GLY A 345 -0.41 -9.31 -1.71
N ASN A 346 -0.29 -10.20 -2.70
CA ASN A 346 -1.36 -10.44 -3.66
C ASN A 346 -2.44 -11.38 -3.13
N ILE A 347 -3.67 -11.20 -3.61
CA ILE A 347 -4.73 -12.22 -3.50
C ILE A 347 -4.24 -13.51 -4.21
N PRO A 348 -4.16 -14.66 -3.54
CA PRO A 348 -3.66 -15.89 -4.16
C PRO A 348 -4.57 -16.39 -5.27
N SER A 349 -4.02 -16.60 -6.47
CA SER A 349 -4.80 -17.11 -7.62
C SER A 349 -5.36 -18.51 -7.37
N GLN A 350 -4.75 -19.27 -6.45
CA GLN A 350 -5.19 -20.59 -5.98
C GLN A 350 -6.55 -20.56 -5.31
N LEU A 351 -7.04 -19.41 -4.81
CA LEU A 351 -8.43 -19.28 -4.32
C LEU A 351 -9.45 -19.68 -5.38
N GLY A 352 -9.13 -19.52 -6.67
CA GLY A 352 -9.95 -19.99 -7.79
C GLY A 352 -10.28 -21.49 -7.76
N GLN A 353 -9.54 -22.30 -6.98
CA GLN A 353 -9.77 -23.74 -6.82
C GLN A 353 -10.84 -24.07 -5.76
N SER A 354 -11.23 -23.11 -4.93
CA SER A 354 -12.20 -23.29 -3.85
C SER A 354 -13.64 -23.29 -4.38
N ASN A 355 -14.02 -24.33 -5.11
CA ASN A 355 -15.29 -24.43 -5.85
C ASN A 355 -16.57 -24.40 -4.99
N SER A 356 -16.45 -24.48 -3.66
CA SER A 356 -17.60 -24.38 -2.74
C SER A 356 -17.77 -22.98 -2.15
N LEU A 357 -16.84 -22.05 -2.43
CA LEU A 357 -16.79 -20.74 -1.78
C LEU A 357 -17.96 -19.88 -2.25
N LYS A 358 -18.72 -19.36 -1.29
CA LYS A 358 -19.88 -18.49 -1.50
C LYS A 358 -19.59 -17.05 -1.09
N SER A 359 -18.77 -16.87 -0.06
CA SER A 359 -18.44 -15.56 0.48
C SER A 359 -16.93 -15.39 0.64
N LEU A 360 -16.39 -14.38 -0.04
CA LEU A 360 -15.00 -13.95 0.08
C LEU A 360 -14.96 -12.49 0.54
N VAL A 361 -14.52 -12.28 1.78
CA VAL A 361 -14.45 -10.95 2.41
C VAL A 361 -13.02 -10.68 2.86
N LEU A 362 -12.32 -9.81 2.12
CA LEU A 362 -10.93 -9.43 2.35
C LEU A 362 -10.75 -7.92 2.59
N SER A 363 -11.85 -7.20 2.86
CA SER A 363 -11.85 -5.75 2.94
C SER A 363 -11.02 -5.18 4.09
N TYR A 364 -10.59 -3.92 4.01
CA TYR A 364 -9.78 -3.27 5.04
C TYR A 364 -8.52 -4.08 5.38
N ASN A 365 -7.68 -4.28 4.36
CA ASN A 365 -6.33 -4.86 4.47
C ASN A 365 -5.35 -4.01 3.64
N ILE A 366 -4.13 -4.49 3.45
CA ILE A 366 -3.08 -3.85 2.65
C ILE A 366 -2.73 -4.77 1.46
N LEU A 367 -3.75 -5.43 0.88
CA LEU A 367 -3.54 -6.34 -0.25
C LEU A 367 -3.22 -5.54 -1.50
N GLU A 368 -2.19 -5.97 -2.22
CA GLU A 368 -1.65 -5.29 -3.41
C GLU A 368 -1.78 -6.16 -4.67
N GLY A 369 -1.34 -5.60 -5.80
CA GLY A 369 -1.35 -6.28 -7.08
C GLY A 369 -2.75 -6.41 -7.70
N ASN A 370 -2.86 -7.22 -8.74
CA ASN A 370 -4.09 -7.32 -9.53
C ASN A 370 -5.08 -8.30 -8.91
N ILE A 371 -6.38 -8.03 -9.11
CA ILE A 371 -7.44 -9.02 -8.86
C ILE A 371 -7.19 -10.23 -9.78
N PRO A 372 -6.99 -11.45 -9.23
CA PRO A 372 -6.72 -12.62 -10.06
C PRO A 372 -7.95 -13.00 -10.89
N SER A 373 -7.79 -13.11 -12.21
CA SER A 373 -8.88 -13.57 -13.09
C SER A 373 -9.34 -15.00 -12.76
N SER A 374 -8.48 -15.82 -12.13
CA SER A 374 -8.83 -17.16 -11.66
C SER A 374 -9.94 -17.18 -10.61
N LEU A 375 -10.23 -16.05 -9.93
CA LEU A 375 -11.38 -15.97 -9.03
C LEU A 375 -12.68 -16.32 -9.76
N SER A 376 -12.80 -16.03 -11.07
CA SER A 376 -13.98 -16.36 -11.88
C SER A 376 -14.33 -17.85 -11.92
N GLN A 377 -13.36 -18.72 -11.58
CA GLN A 377 -13.55 -20.17 -11.54
C GLN A 377 -14.46 -20.60 -10.37
N ILE A 378 -14.64 -19.74 -9.37
CA ILE A 378 -15.51 -19.97 -8.20
C ILE A 378 -16.96 -19.71 -8.59
N SER A 379 -17.55 -20.61 -9.37
CA SER A 379 -18.93 -20.47 -9.87
C SER A 379 -20.00 -20.38 -8.77
N SER A 380 -19.69 -20.83 -7.55
CA SER A 380 -20.56 -20.75 -6.38
C SER A 380 -20.58 -19.38 -5.68
N LEU A 381 -19.72 -18.43 -6.09
CA LEU A 381 -19.54 -17.19 -5.36
C LEU A 381 -20.79 -16.31 -5.44
N GLU A 382 -21.25 -15.86 -4.27
CA GLU A 382 -22.43 -15.03 -4.06
C GLU A 382 -22.04 -13.62 -3.59
N LEU A 383 -20.96 -13.51 -2.80
CA LEU A 383 -20.48 -12.28 -2.18
C LEU A 383 -18.95 -12.14 -2.39
N LEU A 384 -18.53 -11.06 -3.05
CA LEU A 384 -17.11 -10.70 -3.25
C LEU A 384 -16.87 -9.28 -2.73
N ILE A 385 -16.12 -9.17 -1.63
CA ILE A 385 -15.87 -7.91 -0.92
C ILE A 385 -14.37 -7.72 -0.77
N LEU A 386 -13.79 -6.83 -1.58
CA LEU A 386 -12.36 -6.53 -1.65
C LEU A 386 -12.06 -5.04 -1.38
N ASP A 387 -13.02 -4.30 -0.84
CA ASP A 387 -12.93 -2.85 -0.64
C ASP A 387 -11.84 -2.46 0.37
N ASN A 388 -11.37 -1.21 0.32
CA ASN A 388 -10.37 -0.67 1.23
C ASN A 388 -9.08 -1.52 1.26
N ASN A 389 -8.41 -1.62 0.10
CA ASN A 389 -7.13 -2.29 -0.09
C ASN A 389 -6.23 -1.45 -1.04
N GLU A 390 -5.07 -1.96 -1.42
CA GLU A 390 -4.14 -1.32 -2.36
C GLU A 390 -4.13 -2.00 -3.74
N LEU A 391 -5.24 -2.66 -4.13
CA LEU A 391 -5.31 -3.43 -5.38
C LEU A 391 -5.16 -2.53 -6.61
N THR A 392 -4.39 -2.99 -7.59
CA THR A 392 -4.03 -2.23 -8.81
C THR A 392 -4.50 -2.94 -10.08
N GLY A 393 -4.27 -2.29 -11.24
CA GLY A 393 -4.56 -2.86 -12.55
C GLY A 393 -6.05 -2.82 -12.88
N THR A 394 -6.43 -3.51 -13.96
CA THR A 394 -7.81 -3.48 -14.47
C THR A 394 -8.71 -4.48 -13.76
N ILE A 395 -10.01 -4.16 -13.65
CA ILE A 395 -11.04 -5.15 -13.28
C ILE A 395 -11.04 -6.27 -14.33
N PRO A 396 -10.80 -7.55 -13.97
CA PRO A 396 -10.81 -8.65 -14.93
C PRO A 396 -12.20 -8.84 -15.54
N ALA A 397 -12.27 -8.91 -16.87
CA ALA A 397 -13.52 -9.19 -17.59
C ALA A 397 -14.12 -10.54 -17.18
N GLU A 398 -13.28 -11.50 -16.78
CA GLU A 398 -13.70 -12.81 -16.32
C GLU A 398 -14.58 -12.76 -15.07
N LEU A 399 -14.56 -11.70 -14.26
CA LEU A 399 -15.48 -11.56 -13.12
C LEU A 399 -16.95 -11.58 -13.58
N GLY A 400 -17.25 -11.21 -14.83
CA GLY A 400 -18.59 -11.35 -15.43
C GLY A 400 -19.14 -12.77 -15.44
N GLN A 401 -18.29 -13.79 -15.24
CA GLN A 401 -18.69 -15.20 -15.24
C GLN A 401 -19.37 -15.64 -13.93
N PHE A 402 -19.38 -14.81 -12.87
CA PHE A 402 -20.03 -15.17 -11.61
C PHE A 402 -21.56 -15.11 -11.70
N THR A 403 -22.18 -16.21 -12.09
CA THR A 403 -23.63 -16.26 -12.28
C THR A 403 -24.44 -16.13 -10.99
N ASN A 404 -23.87 -16.41 -9.82
CA ASN A 404 -24.56 -16.36 -8.52
C ASN A 404 -24.28 -15.10 -7.70
N LEU A 405 -23.39 -14.22 -8.19
CA LEU A 405 -22.95 -13.05 -7.44
C LEU A 405 -24.09 -12.06 -7.28
N TYR A 406 -24.44 -11.74 -6.03
CA TYR A 406 -25.43 -10.72 -5.70
C TYR A 406 -24.77 -9.43 -5.20
N ARG A 407 -23.51 -9.48 -4.74
CA ARG A 407 -22.78 -8.28 -4.32
C ARG A 407 -21.29 -8.33 -4.69
N LEU A 408 -20.84 -7.26 -5.34
CA LEU A 408 -19.46 -6.98 -5.68
C LEU A 408 -19.06 -5.61 -5.10
N SER A 409 -18.09 -5.58 -4.19
CA SER A 409 -17.49 -4.34 -3.66
C SER A 409 -16.00 -4.35 -3.95
N LEU A 410 -15.57 -3.41 -4.77
CA LEU A 410 -14.16 -3.16 -5.13
C LEU A 410 -13.74 -1.72 -4.82
N ASP A 411 -14.55 -1.00 -4.04
CA ASP A 411 -14.35 0.42 -3.77
C ASP A 411 -13.08 0.69 -2.94
N SER A 412 -12.61 1.94 -2.97
CA SER A 412 -11.46 2.40 -2.18
C SER A 412 -10.21 1.55 -2.43
N ASN A 413 -9.82 1.45 -3.71
CA ASN A 413 -8.64 0.73 -4.22
C ASN A 413 -7.93 1.60 -5.28
N ASN A 414 -6.88 1.06 -5.92
CA ASN A 414 -6.13 1.73 -7.00
C ASN A 414 -6.42 1.13 -8.38
N LEU A 415 -7.62 0.58 -8.60
CA LEU A 415 -7.99 -0.07 -9.87
C LEU A 415 -8.09 0.96 -10.99
N GLU A 416 -7.65 0.59 -12.19
CA GLU A 416 -7.55 1.50 -13.35
C GLU A 416 -8.19 0.90 -14.61
N GLY A 417 -8.25 1.71 -15.68
CA GLY A 417 -8.82 1.30 -16.95
C GLY A 417 -10.35 1.28 -16.94
N ASN A 418 -10.94 0.65 -17.97
CA ASN A 418 -12.38 0.73 -18.18
C ASN A 418 -13.16 -0.28 -17.33
N ILE A 419 -14.40 0.05 -16.99
CA ILE A 419 -15.37 -0.93 -16.47
C ILE A 419 -15.64 -1.98 -17.57
N PRO A 420 -15.38 -3.27 -17.36
CA PRO A 420 -15.59 -4.29 -18.39
C PRO A 420 -17.06 -4.48 -18.73
N ASN A 421 -17.37 -4.56 -20.02
CA ASN A 421 -18.73 -4.81 -20.51
C ASN A 421 -19.28 -6.15 -19.99
N GLU A 422 -18.40 -7.13 -19.76
CA GLU A 422 -18.71 -8.46 -19.26
C GLU A 422 -19.35 -8.46 -17.87
N LEU A 423 -19.17 -7.40 -17.06
CA LEU A 423 -19.88 -7.28 -15.78
C LEU A 423 -21.40 -7.25 -15.96
N SER A 424 -21.92 -6.94 -17.15
CA SER A 424 -23.36 -7.06 -17.45
C SER A 424 -23.89 -8.50 -17.44
N GLN A 425 -23.01 -9.51 -17.39
CA GLN A 425 -23.38 -10.92 -17.32
C GLN A 425 -23.73 -11.38 -15.90
N LEU A 426 -23.52 -10.53 -14.89
CA LEU A 426 -23.83 -10.78 -13.49
C LEU A 426 -25.35 -10.69 -13.20
N ASN A 427 -26.14 -11.61 -13.76
CA ASN A 427 -27.60 -11.49 -13.79
C ASN A 427 -28.28 -11.43 -12.40
N ASN A 428 -27.61 -11.89 -11.34
CA ASN A 428 -28.14 -11.88 -9.97
C ASN A 428 -27.63 -10.71 -9.12
N ILE A 429 -26.83 -9.81 -9.70
CA ILE A 429 -26.22 -8.70 -8.96
C ILE A 429 -27.28 -7.73 -8.44
N GLU A 430 -27.21 -7.44 -7.15
CA GLU A 430 -28.04 -6.45 -6.47
C GLU A 430 -27.22 -5.22 -6.05
N THR A 431 -25.91 -5.39 -5.80
CA THR A 431 -25.00 -4.32 -5.37
C THR A 431 -23.72 -4.38 -6.18
N LEU A 432 -23.43 -3.30 -6.90
CA LEU A 432 -22.17 -3.08 -7.61
C LEU A 432 -21.55 -1.78 -7.10
N ASP A 433 -20.45 -1.91 -6.35
CA ASP A 433 -19.72 -0.78 -5.77
C ASP A 433 -18.28 -0.77 -6.28
N LEU A 434 -17.96 0.25 -7.07
CA LEU A 434 -16.65 0.48 -7.70
C LEU A 434 -16.11 1.89 -7.38
N ALA A 435 -16.66 2.58 -6.37
CA ALA A 435 -16.28 3.95 -6.06
C ALA A 435 -14.81 4.09 -5.60
N TYR A 436 -14.30 5.32 -5.64
CA TYR A 436 -12.98 5.69 -5.13
C TYR A 436 -11.86 4.79 -5.69
N ASN A 437 -11.77 4.77 -7.02
CA ASN A 437 -10.73 4.08 -7.80
C ASN A 437 -10.23 5.04 -8.91
N ASN A 438 -9.36 4.56 -9.79
CA ASN A 438 -8.85 5.29 -10.96
C ASN A 438 -9.51 4.81 -12.27
N LEU A 439 -10.75 4.32 -12.22
CA LEU A 439 -11.44 3.79 -13.41
C LEU A 439 -11.71 4.91 -14.42
N SER A 440 -11.54 4.60 -15.70
CA SER A 440 -11.61 5.54 -16.81
C SER A 440 -12.57 5.08 -17.91
N GLY A 441 -12.72 5.90 -18.96
CA GLY A 441 -13.58 5.57 -20.09
C GLY A 441 -15.06 5.79 -19.77
N GLU A 442 -15.94 5.25 -20.62
CA GLU A 442 -17.39 5.45 -20.51
C GLU A 442 -18.03 4.41 -19.59
N ILE A 443 -19.18 4.75 -18.98
CA ILE A 443 -20.04 3.77 -18.31
C ILE A 443 -20.60 2.82 -19.38
N PRO A 444 -20.38 1.50 -19.29
CA PRO A 444 -20.88 0.58 -20.30
C PRO A 444 -22.40 0.59 -20.42
N GLU A 445 -22.91 0.77 -21.65
CA GLU A 445 -24.35 0.66 -21.93
C GLU A 445 -24.93 -0.69 -21.49
N SER A 446 -24.11 -1.75 -21.52
CA SER A 446 -24.50 -3.10 -21.13
C SER A 446 -24.90 -3.21 -19.64
N LEU A 447 -24.44 -2.32 -18.76
CA LEU A 447 -24.86 -2.33 -17.35
C LEU A 447 -26.37 -2.14 -17.17
N GLY A 448 -27.06 -1.54 -18.14
CA GLY A 448 -28.53 -1.46 -18.17
C GLY A 448 -29.25 -2.82 -18.24
N GLN A 449 -28.53 -3.92 -18.49
CA GLN A 449 -29.07 -5.29 -18.50
C GLN A 449 -29.24 -5.89 -17.10
N LEU A 450 -28.64 -5.29 -16.07
CA LEU A 450 -28.59 -5.81 -14.70
C LEU A 450 -29.89 -5.52 -13.94
N ILE A 451 -31.02 -6.04 -14.40
CA ILE A 451 -32.37 -5.69 -13.92
C ILE A 451 -32.63 -5.92 -12.42
N ASN A 452 -31.79 -6.72 -11.73
CA ASN A 452 -31.88 -6.96 -10.29
C ASN A 452 -31.09 -5.94 -9.45
N LEU A 453 -30.32 -5.05 -10.09
CA LEU A 453 -29.46 -4.08 -9.42
C LEU A 453 -30.30 -3.09 -8.59
N LYS A 454 -29.93 -2.97 -7.32
CA LYS A 454 -30.54 -2.06 -6.34
C LYS A 454 -29.59 -0.91 -5.97
N TYR A 455 -28.29 -1.16 -6.03
CA TYR A 455 -27.26 -0.21 -5.64
C TYR A 455 -26.15 -0.19 -6.70
N LEU A 456 -25.98 0.95 -7.36
CA LEU A 456 -24.87 1.24 -8.28
C LEU A 456 -24.09 2.44 -7.78
N GLU A 457 -22.82 2.23 -7.46
CA GLU A 457 -21.92 3.25 -6.94
C GLU A 457 -20.62 3.26 -7.74
N LEU A 458 -20.38 4.38 -8.42
CA LEU A 458 -19.24 4.62 -9.31
C LEU A 458 -18.54 5.95 -8.97
N SER A 459 -18.88 6.57 -7.84
CA SER A 459 -18.40 7.91 -7.50
C SER A 459 -16.90 7.95 -7.23
N GLY A 460 -16.25 9.08 -7.49
CA GLY A 460 -14.82 9.24 -7.22
C GLY A 460 -13.95 8.39 -8.15
N ASN A 461 -14.21 8.47 -9.44
CA ASN A 461 -13.43 7.84 -10.50
C ASN A 461 -13.13 8.88 -11.60
N ASN A 462 -12.49 8.46 -12.69
CA ASN A 462 -12.19 9.27 -13.87
C ASN A 462 -13.10 8.89 -15.06
N LEU A 463 -14.37 8.55 -14.80
CA LEU A 463 -15.30 8.13 -15.84
C LEU A 463 -15.71 9.33 -16.70
N THR A 464 -15.84 9.12 -18.00
CA THR A 464 -16.10 10.13 -19.04
C THR A 464 -17.33 9.73 -19.87
N GLY A 465 -17.70 10.55 -20.85
CA GLY A 465 -18.85 10.27 -21.72
C GLY A 465 -20.19 10.62 -21.06
N GLU A 466 -21.28 10.08 -21.58
CA GLU A 466 -22.64 10.35 -21.11
C GLU A 466 -23.15 9.22 -20.19
N ILE A 467 -24.19 9.50 -19.38
CA ILE A 467 -24.92 8.43 -18.69
C ILE A 467 -25.70 7.62 -19.74
N PRO A 468 -25.52 6.29 -19.86
CA PRO A 468 -26.26 5.49 -20.83
C PRO A 468 -27.77 5.50 -20.58
N GLU A 469 -28.57 5.71 -21.62
CA GLU A 469 -30.04 5.67 -21.52
C GLU A 469 -30.56 4.33 -20.96
N SER A 470 -29.81 3.24 -21.19
CA SER A 470 -30.11 1.89 -20.73
C SER A 470 -30.18 1.76 -19.20
N LEU A 471 -29.51 2.65 -18.43
CA LEU A 471 -29.62 2.64 -16.97
C LEU A 471 -31.05 2.94 -16.48
N GLY A 472 -31.87 3.61 -17.29
CA GLY A 472 -33.30 3.79 -17.00
C GLY A 472 -34.13 2.51 -17.05
N GLN A 473 -33.56 1.38 -17.50
CA GLN A 473 -34.22 0.06 -17.48
C GLN A 473 -34.11 -0.65 -16.12
N LEU A 474 -33.26 -0.15 -15.21
CA LEU A 474 -32.97 -0.74 -13.92
C LEU A 474 -34.06 -0.42 -12.89
N THR A 475 -35.27 -0.93 -13.12
CA THR A 475 -36.46 -0.57 -12.33
C THR A 475 -36.39 -0.91 -10.84
N ASN A 476 -35.48 -1.80 -10.41
CA ASN A 476 -35.23 -2.13 -9.00
C ASN A 476 -34.21 -1.20 -8.31
N LEU A 477 -33.61 -0.26 -9.04
CA LEU A 477 -32.54 0.60 -8.53
C LEU A 477 -33.07 1.54 -7.45
N ASN A 478 -32.49 1.44 -6.25
CA ASN A 478 -32.76 2.31 -5.11
C ASN A 478 -31.70 3.40 -4.95
N ASN A 479 -30.47 3.10 -5.35
CA ASN A 479 -29.34 4.00 -5.19
C ASN A 479 -28.50 4.07 -6.47
N LEU A 480 -28.35 5.29 -6.99
CA LEU A 480 -27.48 5.60 -8.12
C LEU A 480 -26.51 6.72 -7.74
N GLN A 481 -25.24 6.38 -7.62
CA GLN A 481 -24.18 7.30 -7.21
C GLN A 481 -23.12 7.35 -8.31
N LEU A 482 -23.03 8.49 -8.99
CA LEU A 482 -22.11 8.77 -10.10
C LEU A 482 -21.30 10.05 -9.83
N GLY A 483 -21.27 10.53 -8.59
CA GLY A 483 -20.68 11.82 -8.26
C GLY A 483 -19.15 11.83 -8.42
N ALA A 484 -18.54 13.00 -8.53
CA ALA A 484 -17.07 13.13 -8.62
C ALA A 484 -16.46 12.26 -9.75
N ASN A 485 -16.89 12.55 -10.97
CA ASN A 485 -16.37 11.97 -12.21
C ASN A 485 -16.27 13.09 -13.29
N ASP A 486 -15.84 12.73 -14.50
CA ASP A 486 -15.76 13.62 -15.66
C ASP A 486 -16.93 13.38 -16.64
N LEU A 487 -18.10 12.97 -16.15
CA LEU A 487 -19.27 12.67 -16.99
C LEU A 487 -19.84 13.96 -17.60
N THR A 488 -20.37 13.85 -18.81
CA THR A 488 -20.85 14.95 -19.65
C THR A 488 -22.23 14.66 -20.22
N GLY A 489 -22.74 15.56 -21.06
CA GLY A 489 -24.02 15.39 -21.74
C GLY A 489 -25.23 15.66 -20.83
N ALA A 490 -26.40 15.22 -21.28
CA ALA A 490 -27.65 15.40 -20.55
C ALA A 490 -27.97 14.21 -19.66
N ILE A 491 -28.66 14.47 -18.55
CA ILE A 491 -29.19 13.41 -17.67
C ILE A 491 -30.34 12.70 -18.42
N PRO A 492 -30.26 11.39 -18.72
CA PRO A 492 -31.24 10.71 -19.55
C PRO A 492 -32.65 10.77 -18.98
N THR A 493 -33.63 11.07 -19.83
CA THR A 493 -35.05 11.11 -19.43
C THR A 493 -35.58 9.76 -18.95
N SER A 494 -34.95 8.66 -19.35
CA SER A 494 -35.26 7.32 -18.88
C SER A 494 -35.02 7.14 -17.38
N LEU A 495 -34.08 7.89 -16.76
CA LEU A 495 -33.88 7.84 -15.30
C LEU A 495 -35.09 8.36 -14.52
N GLY A 496 -35.86 9.30 -15.10
CA GLY A 496 -37.10 9.80 -14.50
C GLY A 496 -38.19 8.73 -14.31
N GLN A 497 -38.05 7.58 -14.99
CA GLN A 497 -38.99 6.46 -14.93
C GLN A 497 -38.69 5.48 -13.77
N LEU A 498 -37.58 5.65 -13.06
CA LEU A 498 -37.17 4.78 -11.97
C LEU A 498 -38.01 5.06 -10.71
N THR A 499 -39.04 4.26 -10.49
CA THR A 499 -40.00 4.45 -9.38
C THR A 499 -39.48 4.01 -8.01
N ASN A 500 -38.36 3.27 -7.94
CA ASN A 500 -37.80 2.78 -6.69
C ASN A 500 -36.59 3.60 -6.21
N LEU A 501 -36.19 4.65 -6.95
CA LEU A 501 -35.00 5.43 -6.67
C LEU A 501 -35.18 6.28 -5.40
N LEU A 502 -34.29 6.09 -4.43
CA LEU A 502 -34.30 6.79 -3.14
C LEU A 502 -33.12 7.75 -3.00
N GLN A 503 -31.99 7.45 -3.64
CA GLN A 503 -30.78 8.26 -3.58
C GLN A 503 -30.20 8.40 -4.99
N LEU A 504 -29.91 9.63 -5.36
CA LEU A 504 -29.33 10.00 -6.65
C LEU A 504 -28.24 11.05 -6.43
N ASN A 505 -27.00 10.70 -6.75
CA ASN A 505 -25.89 11.64 -6.70
C ASN A 505 -25.20 11.72 -8.04
N LEU A 506 -25.30 12.88 -8.67
CA LEU A 506 -24.67 13.24 -9.94
C LEU A 506 -23.74 14.45 -9.76
N SER A 507 -23.43 14.82 -8.51
CA SER A 507 -22.67 16.02 -8.20
C SER A 507 -21.22 15.93 -8.68
N ASN A 508 -20.57 17.06 -8.88
CA ASN A 508 -19.15 17.12 -9.29
C ASN A 508 -18.91 16.35 -10.60
N ASN A 509 -19.60 16.76 -11.65
CA ASN A 509 -19.46 16.26 -13.02
C ASN A 509 -19.57 17.46 -13.97
N ASN A 510 -19.78 17.23 -15.27
CA ASN A 510 -19.97 18.26 -16.28
C ASN A 510 -21.30 18.08 -17.03
N PHE A 511 -22.36 17.67 -16.32
CA PHE A 511 -23.71 17.53 -16.89
C PHE A 511 -24.28 18.89 -17.32
N SER A 512 -25.03 18.88 -18.41
CA SER A 512 -25.68 20.05 -18.99
C SER A 512 -27.05 19.69 -19.56
N GLY A 513 -27.90 20.68 -19.83
CA GLY A 513 -29.22 20.41 -20.40
C GLY A 513 -30.23 19.92 -19.35
N LYS A 514 -31.47 19.75 -19.81
CA LYS A 514 -32.63 19.64 -18.93
C LYS A 514 -32.57 18.43 -17.99
N VAL A 515 -32.77 18.68 -16.69
CA VAL A 515 -32.90 17.62 -15.69
C VAL A 515 -34.26 16.95 -15.83
N PRO A 516 -34.36 15.61 -15.89
CA PRO A 516 -35.62 14.92 -16.03
C PRO A 516 -36.50 15.06 -14.79
N ILE A 517 -37.82 14.98 -15.01
CA ILE A 517 -38.81 14.90 -13.93
C ILE A 517 -38.89 13.45 -13.49
N PHE A 518 -38.79 13.21 -12.19
CA PHE A 518 -38.90 11.88 -11.61
C PHE A 518 -40.36 11.61 -11.23
N ILE A 519 -40.85 10.42 -11.59
CA ILE A 519 -42.23 10.00 -11.26
C ILE A 519 -42.38 9.76 -9.75
N GLN A 520 -41.29 9.37 -9.09
CA GLN A 520 -41.22 9.20 -7.65
C GLN A 520 -41.36 10.56 -6.95
N ASP A 521 -42.24 10.63 -5.94
CA ASP A 521 -42.58 11.90 -5.26
C ASP A 521 -41.34 12.64 -4.75
N ASP A 522 -40.64 12.08 -3.76
CA ASP A 522 -39.39 12.64 -3.24
C ASP A 522 -38.30 11.57 -3.22
N ILE A 523 -37.26 11.79 -4.03
CA ILE A 523 -35.95 11.16 -3.82
C ILE A 523 -35.42 11.69 -2.49
N SER A 524 -35.01 10.80 -1.58
CA SER A 524 -34.58 11.18 -0.22
C SER A 524 -33.29 11.99 -0.21
N SER A 525 -32.42 11.76 -1.19
CA SER A 525 -31.21 12.56 -1.41
C SER A 525 -30.96 12.70 -2.91
N PHE A 526 -31.03 13.93 -3.44
CA PHE A 526 -30.81 14.20 -4.86
C PHE A 526 -29.76 15.30 -5.02
N SER A 527 -28.53 14.94 -5.38
CA SER A 527 -27.39 15.87 -5.51
C SER A 527 -26.98 16.06 -6.97
N ILE A 528 -26.98 17.29 -7.46
CA ILE A 528 -26.57 17.68 -8.83
C ILE A 528 -25.71 18.96 -8.87
N GLN A 529 -25.24 19.43 -7.71
CA GLN A 529 -24.30 20.54 -7.60
C GLN A 529 -22.96 20.26 -8.30
N ASN A 530 -22.20 21.31 -8.59
CA ASN A 530 -20.92 21.25 -9.28
C ASN A 530 -21.03 20.55 -10.65
N ASN A 531 -21.99 20.99 -11.47
CA ASN A 531 -22.17 20.60 -12.86
C ASN A 531 -22.19 21.85 -13.77
N SER A 532 -22.66 21.73 -15.01
CA SER A 532 -22.82 22.82 -15.97
C SER A 532 -24.30 23.09 -16.30
N LEU A 533 -25.18 22.95 -15.29
CA LEU A 533 -26.63 23.13 -15.44
C LEU A 533 -27.03 24.60 -15.34
N LEU A 534 -27.94 25.03 -16.21
CA LEU A 534 -28.49 26.39 -16.24
C LEU A 534 -29.82 26.48 -15.49
N PHE A 535 -30.33 27.70 -15.32
CA PHE A 535 -31.61 27.94 -14.65
C PHE A 535 -32.76 27.19 -15.33
N GLU A 536 -32.85 27.25 -16.65
CA GLU A 536 -33.85 26.55 -17.47
C GLU A 536 -33.78 25.02 -17.40
N ASP A 537 -32.63 24.46 -17.02
CA ASP A 537 -32.46 23.02 -16.85
C ASP A 537 -33.08 22.53 -15.54
N LEU A 538 -33.21 23.42 -14.56
CA LEU A 538 -33.58 23.12 -13.17
C LEU A 538 -35.03 23.44 -12.84
N THR A 539 -35.67 24.39 -13.53
CA THR A 539 -36.98 24.94 -13.13
C THR A 539 -38.07 23.89 -12.89
N ASP A 540 -38.11 22.85 -13.72
CA ASP A 540 -39.14 21.83 -13.64
C ASP A 540 -38.88 20.87 -12.47
N VAL A 541 -37.62 20.44 -12.29
CA VAL A 541 -37.28 19.42 -11.29
C VAL A 541 -37.36 19.96 -9.87
N ILE A 542 -36.97 21.21 -9.62
CA ILE A 542 -37.05 21.81 -8.27
C ILE A 542 -38.48 22.03 -7.80
N SER A 543 -39.44 22.09 -8.73
CA SER A 543 -40.86 22.18 -8.39
C SER A 543 -41.46 20.83 -7.97
N ASN A 544 -40.79 19.73 -8.33
CA ASN A 544 -41.23 18.36 -8.11
C ASN A 544 -40.44 17.65 -7.02
N GLN A 545 -39.16 17.98 -6.79
CA GLN A 545 -38.28 17.34 -5.83
C GLN A 545 -37.87 18.30 -4.72
N SER A 546 -38.23 18.01 -3.47
CA SER A 546 -37.95 18.91 -2.34
C SER A 546 -36.54 18.76 -1.75
N ASN A 547 -35.93 17.57 -1.86
CA ASN A 547 -34.61 17.26 -1.30
C ASN A 547 -33.48 17.34 -2.34
N ILE A 548 -33.62 18.25 -3.32
CA ILE A 548 -32.64 18.45 -4.38
C ILE A 548 -31.59 19.50 -3.99
N TYR A 549 -30.33 19.14 -4.14
CA TYR A 549 -29.18 20.00 -3.92
C TYR A 549 -28.50 20.28 -5.26
N TYR A 550 -28.63 21.51 -5.74
CA TYR A 550 -28.28 21.89 -7.12
C TYR A 550 -27.33 23.08 -7.21
N HIS A 551 -26.77 23.55 -6.11
CA HIS A 551 -25.85 24.70 -6.10
C HIS A 551 -24.54 24.36 -5.38
N PRO A 552 -23.38 24.88 -5.84
CA PRO A 552 -23.22 25.78 -7.00
C PRO A 552 -23.22 25.03 -8.35
N GLN A 553 -23.11 25.77 -9.45
CA GLN A 553 -22.91 25.25 -10.82
C GLN A 553 -21.74 26.02 -11.46
N THR A 554 -21.21 25.50 -12.57
CA THR A 554 -20.11 26.11 -13.32
C THR A 554 -20.49 27.51 -13.81
N ASN A 555 -19.64 28.48 -13.49
CA ASN A 555 -19.79 29.85 -13.99
C ASN A 555 -19.60 29.93 -15.50
N LEU A 556 -20.23 30.92 -16.12
CA LEU A 556 -20.25 31.07 -17.56
C LEU A 556 -19.03 31.86 -18.06
N GLY A 557 -18.55 31.56 -19.27
CA GLY A 557 -17.45 32.29 -19.89
C GLY A 557 -16.07 31.86 -19.41
N VAL A 558 -15.05 32.65 -19.77
CA VAL A 558 -13.64 32.29 -19.54
C VAL A 558 -13.00 33.34 -18.64
N LEU A 559 -12.50 32.89 -17.48
CA LEU A 559 -11.79 33.75 -16.51
C LEU A 559 -10.46 34.28 -17.05
N TYR A 560 -9.81 33.54 -17.96
CA TYR A 560 -8.49 33.85 -18.51
C TYR A 560 -8.49 33.75 -20.04
N GLY A 561 -8.58 34.91 -20.71
CA GLY A 561 -8.50 35.01 -22.16
C GLY A 561 -7.86 36.34 -22.59
N SER A 562 -7.36 36.39 -23.83
CA SER A 562 -6.75 37.61 -24.38
C SER A 562 -7.72 38.79 -24.28
N PRO A 563 -7.25 39.99 -23.88
CA PRO A 563 -8.11 41.15 -23.71
C PRO A 563 -8.80 41.56 -25.02
N THR A 564 -9.99 42.13 -24.91
CA THR A 564 -10.69 42.78 -26.01
C THR A 564 -10.17 44.22 -26.11
N SER A 565 -9.64 44.63 -27.26
CA SER A 565 -9.14 45.99 -27.49
C SER A 565 -10.13 46.78 -28.34
N LEU A 566 -10.42 48.02 -27.94
CA LEU A 566 -11.35 48.94 -28.61
C LEU A 566 -10.72 50.33 -28.74
N SER A 567 -11.15 51.08 -29.76
CA SER A 567 -10.78 52.49 -29.91
C SER A 567 -11.79 53.39 -29.19
N GLU A 568 -11.34 54.53 -28.67
CA GLU A 568 -12.21 55.53 -28.05
C GLU A 568 -13.25 56.03 -29.08
N GLY A 569 -14.50 56.18 -28.64
CA GLY A 569 -15.64 56.46 -29.52
C GLY A 569 -16.29 55.25 -30.18
N GLU A 570 -15.72 54.04 -30.08
CA GLU A 570 -16.40 52.82 -30.53
C GLU A 570 -17.57 52.46 -29.62
N GLN A 571 -18.63 51.89 -30.19
CA GLN A 571 -19.73 51.29 -29.44
C GLN A 571 -19.41 49.83 -29.12
N PHE A 572 -19.63 49.42 -27.88
CA PHE A 572 -19.37 48.05 -27.42
C PHE A 572 -20.51 47.52 -26.56
N SER A 573 -20.84 46.24 -26.73
CA SER A 573 -21.85 45.59 -25.91
C SER A 573 -21.39 44.24 -25.39
N LEU A 574 -21.77 43.96 -24.15
CA LEU A 574 -21.62 42.68 -23.48
C LEU A 574 -23.01 42.09 -23.26
N SER A 575 -23.19 40.82 -23.59
CA SER A 575 -24.49 40.15 -23.45
C SER A 575 -24.31 38.79 -22.77
N VAL A 576 -25.25 38.46 -21.88
CA VAL A 576 -25.45 37.09 -21.40
C VAL A 576 -26.40 36.41 -22.38
N THR A 577 -25.90 35.40 -23.11
CA THR A 577 -26.68 34.69 -24.14
C THR A 577 -26.87 33.21 -23.83
N GLU A 578 -26.10 32.67 -22.90
CA GLU A 578 -26.10 31.25 -22.54
C GLU A 578 -27.35 30.85 -21.74
N THR A 579 -27.87 31.75 -20.91
CA THR A 579 -29.14 31.56 -20.20
C THR A 579 -30.08 32.70 -20.53
N THR A 580 -31.31 32.37 -20.89
CA THR A 580 -32.30 33.35 -21.37
C THR A 580 -33.66 33.23 -20.67
N HIS A 581 -33.71 32.52 -19.54
CA HIS A 581 -34.95 32.27 -18.83
C HIS A 581 -35.61 33.59 -18.37
N VAL A 582 -36.93 33.69 -18.54
CA VAL A 582 -37.71 34.94 -18.31
C VAL A 582 -37.68 35.42 -16.85
N ASN A 583 -37.33 34.54 -15.93
CA ASN A 583 -37.21 34.81 -14.48
C ASN A 583 -35.79 35.19 -14.05
N ASN A 584 -34.84 35.28 -14.98
CA ASN A 584 -33.49 35.71 -14.70
C ASN A 584 -33.44 37.20 -14.37
N THR A 585 -32.63 37.56 -13.39
CA THR A 585 -32.24 38.93 -13.06
C THR A 585 -30.73 39.07 -13.23
N TYR A 586 -30.30 40.24 -13.70
CA TYR A 586 -28.91 40.51 -14.06
C TYR A 586 -28.40 41.67 -13.22
N GLN A 587 -27.11 41.64 -12.86
CA GLN A 587 -26.40 42.75 -12.25
C GLN A 587 -24.99 42.80 -12.83
N TRP A 588 -24.69 43.84 -13.60
CA TRP A 588 -23.35 44.03 -14.17
C TRP A 588 -22.38 44.57 -13.12
N ARG A 589 -21.13 44.12 -13.19
CA ARG A 589 -20.04 44.61 -12.36
C ARG A 589 -18.81 44.92 -13.22
N LYS A 590 -18.08 45.93 -12.79
CA LYS A 590 -16.76 46.28 -13.30
C LYS A 590 -15.75 46.19 -12.16
N ASP A 591 -14.70 45.41 -12.37
CA ASP A 591 -13.65 45.15 -11.38
C ASP A 591 -14.26 44.77 -10.02
N GLU A 592 -15.24 43.86 -10.06
CA GLU A 592 -16.02 43.35 -8.91
C GLU A 592 -16.97 44.34 -8.23
N VAL A 593 -17.08 45.57 -8.74
CA VAL A 593 -17.98 46.62 -8.24
C VAL A 593 -19.25 46.71 -9.09
N GLU A 594 -20.42 46.71 -8.45
CA GLU A 594 -21.71 46.85 -9.15
C GLU A 594 -21.82 48.15 -9.94
N ILE A 595 -22.24 48.04 -11.19
CA ILE A 595 -22.60 49.19 -12.03
C ILE A 595 -24.06 49.53 -11.72
N GLU A 596 -24.28 50.73 -11.19
CA GLU A 596 -25.59 51.14 -10.67
C GLU A 596 -26.65 51.13 -11.78
N ASN A 597 -27.81 50.52 -11.50
CA ASN A 597 -28.97 50.42 -12.39
C ASN A 597 -28.77 49.61 -13.69
N GLU A 598 -27.63 48.94 -13.87
CA GLU A 598 -27.39 48.08 -15.03
C GLU A 598 -27.85 46.64 -14.79
N THR A 599 -29.15 46.40 -15.02
CA THR A 599 -29.82 45.12 -14.75
C THR A 599 -30.38 44.42 -15.99
N SER A 600 -30.00 44.88 -17.18
CA SER A 600 -30.37 44.27 -18.46
C SER A 600 -29.50 43.04 -18.76
N SER A 601 -30.00 42.09 -19.56
CA SER A 601 -29.19 40.95 -20.05
C SER A 601 -28.09 41.38 -21.03
N THR A 602 -28.13 42.63 -21.51
CA THR A 602 -27.10 43.26 -22.33
C THR A 602 -26.72 44.60 -21.72
N PHE A 603 -25.43 44.81 -21.53
CA PHE A 603 -24.81 46.07 -21.15
C PHE A 603 -24.14 46.70 -22.37
N THR A 604 -24.45 47.96 -22.66
CA THR A 604 -23.94 48.68 -23.83
C THR A 604 -23.23 49.95 -23.40
N ILE A 605 -22.04 50.15 -23.94
CA ILE A 605 -21.29 51.40 -23.87
C ILE A 605 -21.41 52.06 -25.25
N ASP A 606 -22.15 53.16 -25.35
CA ASP A 606 -22.45 53.82 -26.63
C ASP A 606 -21.23 54.48 -27.27
N SER A 607 -20.29 54.93 -26.44
CA SER A 607 -19.03 55.55 -26.85
C SER A 607 -17.99 55.28 -25.78
N VAL A 608 -17.12 54.30 -26.03
CA VAL A 608 -16.11 53.84 -25.07
C VAL A 608 -15.07 54.94 -24.82
N THR A 609 -14.65 55.09 -23.57
CA THR A 609 -13.62 56.04 -23.08
C THR A 609 -12.49 55.30 -22.37
N LEU A 610 -11.36 55.95 -22.12
CA LEU A 610 -10.25 55.35 -21.35
C LEU A 610 -10.67 54.87 -19.95
N GLU A 611 -11.67 55.52 -19.34
CA GLU A 611 -12.18 55.11 -18.04
C GLU A 611 -12.89 53.75 -18.10
N ASP A 612 -13.40 53.32 -19.25
CA ASP A 612 -14.14 52.06 -19.43
C ASP A 612 -13.25 50.80 -19.46
N ALA A 613 -11.93 50.96 -19.52
CA ALA A 613 -11.01 49.83 -19.39
C ALA A 613 -11.21 49.11 -18.03
N GLY A 614 -11.27 47.77 -18.03
CA GLY A 614 -11.54 47.00 -16.81
C GLY A 614 -11.96 45.56 -17.07
N LYS A 615 -12.17 44.79 -16.00
CA LYS A 615 -12.77 43.45 -16.05
C LYS A 615 -14.27 43.55 -15.84
N TYR A 616 -15.05 42.99 -16.75
CA TYR A 616 -16.50 42.96 -16.64
C TYR A 616 -16.99 41.55 -16.34
N ASP A 617 -17.97 41.46 -15.45
CA ASP A 617 -18.75 40.26 -15.25
C ASP A 617 -20.23 40.60 -15.00
N CYS A 618 -21.09 39.59 -15.09
CA CYS A 618 -22.51 39.71 -14.83
C CYS A 618 -22.93 38.64 -13.82
N VAL A 619 -23.45 39.07 -12.68
CA VAL A 619 -24.10 38.19 -11.70
C VAL A 619 -25.53 37.95 -12.15
N ILE A 620 -25.89 36.68 -12.31
CA ILE A 620 -27.19 36.25 -12.81
C ILE A 620 -27.85 35.44 -11.70
N ASN A 621 -29.06 35.84 -11.31
CA ASN A 621 -29.91 35.12 -10.37
C ASN A 621 -31.22 34.73 -11.05
N ASN A 622 -32.00 33.85 -10.44
CA ASN A 622 -33.32 33.47 -10.95
C ASN A 622 -34.35 33.48 -9.83
N THR A 623 -35.54 34.00 -10.12
CA THR A 623 -36.61 34.14 -9.11
C THR A 623 -37.35 32.85 -8.75
N ILE A 624 -37.10 31.76 -9.48
CA ILE A 624 -37.64 30.41 -9.21
C ILE A 624 -36.54 29.51 -8.63
N VAL A 625 -35.37 29.48 -9.29
CA VAL A 625 -34.20 28.69 -8.86
C VAL A 625 -33.36 29.55 -7.90
N THR A 626 -33.90 29.79 -6.71
CA THR A 626 -33.45 30.88 -5.83
C THR A 626 -32.08 30.65 -5.19
N ASP A 627 -31.64 29.41 -5.03
CA ASP A 627 -30.37 29.10 -4.34
C ASP A 627 -29.17 29.08 -5.31
N LEU A 628 -29.41 29.22 -6.62
CA LEU A 628 -28.38 29.26 -7.64
C LEU A 628 -28.05 30.70 -8.06
N THR A 629 -26.76 31.03 -8.03
CA THR A 629 -26.20 32.23 -8.65
C THR A 629 -25.17 31.79 -9.69
N LEU A 630 -25.29 32.29 -10.92
CA LEU A 630 -24.28 32.11 -11.96
C LEU A 630 -23.56 33.43 -12.18
N VAL A 631 -22.25 33.37 -12.43
CA VAL A 631 -21.48 34.55 -12.85
C VAL A 631 -20.99 34.33 -14.27
N LYS A 632 -21.31 35.26 -15.18
CA LYS A 632 -20.73 35.31 -16.53
C LYS A 632 -19.50 36.19 -16.51
N HIS A 633 -18.32 35.58 -16.69
CA HIS A 633 -17.07 36.29 -16.82
C HIS A 633 -16.79 36.67 -18.29
N PHE A 634 -16.35 37.91 -18.49
CA PHE A 634 -15.88 38.40 -19.79
C PHE A 634 -14.38 38.68 -19.77
N ARG A 635 -13.80 38.75 -20.98
CA ARG A 635 -12.40 39.15 -21.15
C ARG A 635 -12.21 40.61 -20.72
N ARG A 636 -11.00 40.94 -20.25
CA ARG A 636 -10.64 42.31 -19.89
C ARG A 636 -10.76 43.23 -21.10
N LEU A 637 -11.35 44.41 -20.91
CA LEU A 637 -11.43 45.47 -21.92
C LEU A 637 -10.20 46.39 -21.85
N LEU A 638 -9.63 46.70 -23.01
CA LEU A 638 -8.59 47.71 -23.22
C LEU A 638 -9.12 48.77 -24.20
N VAL A 639 -8.82 50.04 -23.93
CA VAL A 639 -9.26 51.19 -24.75
C VAL A 639 -8.05 51.99 -25.20
N THR A 640 -7.99 52.36 -26.48
CA THR A 640 -6.94 53.19 -27.11
C THR A 640 -7.52 54.51 -27.64
N SER A 641 -6.76 55.62 -27.57
CA SER A 641 -7.17 56.97 -27.97
C SER A 641 -7.40 57.14 -29.49
N VAL A 642 -8.06 58.23 -29.89
CA VAL A 642 -8.44 58.58 -31.29
C VAL A 642 -7.42 59.52 -31.95
N ASP A 643 -7.34 59.50 -33.28
CA ASP A 643 -6.62 60.44 -34.17
C ASP A 643 -7.66 61.17 -35.05
N ASP A 644 -7.95 62.43 -34.73
CA ASP A 644 -9.10 63.20 -35.24
C ASP A 644 -8.92 63.66 -36.69
N ASP A 645 -7.71 64.08 -37.09
CA ASP A 645 -7.41 64.54 -38.45
C ASP A 645 -6.77 63.46 -39.35
N LYS A 646 -6.56 62.26 -38.78
CA LYS A 646 -6.14 61.02 -39.46
C LYS A 646 -4.78 61.14 -40.09
N ASP A 647 -3.91 61.92 -39.48
CA ASP A 647 -2.55 62.14 -39.94
C ASP A 647 -1.58 61.04 -39.47
N GLY A 648 -2.02 60.17 -38.56
CA GLY A 648 -1.26 59.06 -38.02
C GLY A 648 -0.67 59.31 -36.63
N VAL A 649 -0.98 60.43 -35.97
CA VAL A 649 -0.59 60.77 -34.60
C VAL A 649 -1.85 60.88 -33.73
N LEU A 650 -1.84 60.20 -32.57
CA LEU A 650 -3.00 60.19 -31.66
C LEU A 650 -3.20 61.58 -31.04
N ASN A 651 -4.45 62.00 -30.82
CA ASN A 651 -4.82 63.34 -30.34
C ASN A 651 -4.10 63.79 -29.06
N GLU A 652 -3.69 62.85 -28.21
CA GLU A 652 -2.94 63.15 -26.97
C GLU A 652 -1.49 63.56 -27.22
N ASP A 653 -0.94 63.17 -28.37
CA ASP A 653 0.44 63.43 -28.84
C ASP A 653 0.48 64.42 -30.03
N ASP A 654 -0.67 64.79 -30.60
CA ASP A 654 -0.79 65.75 -31.71
C ASP A 654 -0.87 67.20 -31.21
N ILE A 655 0.09 68.01 -31.64
CA ILE A 655 0.19 69.45 -31.34
C ILE A 655 -0.03 70.33 -32.59
N CYS A 656 -0.35 69.74 -33.73
CA CYS A 656 -0.65 70.40 -34.99
C CYS A 656 -2.04 70.00 -35.52
N PRO A 657 -3.13 70.33 -34.80
CA PRO A 657 -4.48 69.95 -35.20
C PRO A 657 -4.87 70.58 -36.55
N ASP A 658 -5.60 69.82 -37.37
CA ASP A 658 -6.08 70.15 -38.73
C ASP A 658 -5.02 69.99 -39.84
N THR A 659 -4.18 68.97 -39.77
CA THR A 659 -3.18 68.68 -40.79
C THR A 659 -3.83 68.39 -42.14
N PRO A 660 -3.39 69.05 -43.25
CA PRO A 660 -4.01 68.88 -44.55
C PRO A 660 -4.03 67.43 -45.03
N TYR A 661 -5.22 66.96 -45.42
CA TYR A 661 -5.48 65.58 -45.80
C TYR A 661 -4.53 65.06 -46.90
N GLY A 662 -3.76 64.02 -46.55
CA GLY A 662 -2.82 63.34 -47.44
C GLY A 662 -1.36 63.82 -47.35
N GLU A 663 -1.07 64.78 -46.47
CA GLU A 663 0.31 65.17 -46.15
C GLU A 663 0.92 64.25 -45.09
N ILE A 664 2.23 63.96 -45.20
CA ILE A 664 2.95 63.11 -44.25
C ILE A 664 3.41 63.97 -43.07
N VAL A 665 3.11 63.54 -41.85
CA VAL A 665 3.38 64.29 -40.62
C VAL A 665 4.54 63.73 -39.81
N ASN A 666 5.12 64.58 -38.97
CA ASN A 666 6.12 64.18 -37.97
C ASN A 666 5.44 63.53 -36.73
N ARG A 667 6.24 63.06 -35.76
CA ARG A 667 5.75 62.38 -34.54
C ARG A 667 4.82 63.20 -33.63
N PHE A 668 4.57 64.46 -33.97
CA PHE A 668 3.78 65.43 -33.23
C PHE A 668 2.59 65.96 -34.06
N GLY A 669 2.32 65.36 -35.23
CA GLY A 669 1.20 65.67 -36.11
C GLY A 669 1.45 66.81 -37.11
N CYS A 670 2.68 67.31 -37.31
CA CYS A 670 2.90 68.46 -38.22
C CYS A 670 3.46 68.04 -39.59
N SER A 671 2.93 68.61 -40.69
CA SER A 671 3.38 68.34 -42.07
C SER A 671 4.51 69.26 -42.57
N GLU A 672 5.21 68.84 -43.63
CA GLU A 672 6.35 69.56 -44.20
C GLU A 672 6.00 70.96 -44.75
N SER A 673 4.76 71.14 -45.24
CA SER A 673 4.25 72.46 -45.67
C SER A 673 4.15 73.46 -44.51
N GLN A 674 4.14 72.96 -43.28
CA GLN A 674 4.16 73.76 -42.05
C GLN A 674 5.60 74.02 -41.54
N LEU A 675 6.65 73.44 -42.14
CA LEU A 675 8.02 73.38 -41.56
C LEU A 675 9.18 73.93 -42.43
N SER A 676 8.97 74.39 -43.68
CA SER A 676 10.04 74.68 -44.64
C SER A 676 10.86 75.97 -44.37
N ASP A 677 12.15 75.86 -43.99
CA ASP A 677 13.16 76.94 -44.20
C ASP A 677 14.67 76.62 -43.97
N ASN A 678 15.18 75.37 -43.91
CA ASN A 678 16.64 75.12 -43.77
C ASN A 678 17.10 73.75 -44.33
N ASP A 679 17.75 73.66 -45.51
CA ASP A 679 18.38 72.44 -46.13
C ASP A 679 19.73 72.83 -46.78
N ASP A 680 20.86 72.32 -46.27
CA ASP A 680 22.24 72.76 -46.56
C ASP A 680 22.91 71.99 -47.71
N ASP A 681 22.62 70.70 -47.92
CA ASP A 681 23.23 69.90 -48.99
C ASP A 681 22.36 69.77 -50.25
N GLN A 682 21.15 70.38 -50.20
CA GLN A 682 20.21 70.56 -51.32
C GLN A 682 19.72 69.24 -51.91
N ASP A 683 19.61 68.22 -51.07
CA ASP A 683 19.00 66.94 -51.42
C ASP A 683 17.47 66.92 -51.22
N GLY A 684 16.91 68.01 -50.69
CA GLY A 684 15.49 68.20 -50.46
C GLY A 684 15.03 67.96 -49.02
N VAL A 685 15.93 67.62 -48.08
CA VAL A 685 15.62 67.36 -46.67
C VAL A 685 16.16 68.48 -45.76
N PRO A 686 15.32 69.11 -44.91
CA PRO A 686 15.81 70.15 -44.01
C PRO A 686 16.87 69.65 -43.01
N ASN A 687 17.91 70.45 -42.73
CA ASN A 687 19.06 70.19 -41.86
C ASN A 687 18.73 69.61 -40.47
N ALA A 688 17.54 69.88 -39.95
CA ALA A 688 17.09 69.32 -38.67
C ALA A 688 16.81 67.81 -38.75
N ASN A 689 16.52 67.31 -39.96
CA ASN A 689 16.10 65.95 -40.26
C ASN A 689 17.04 65.25 -41.26
N ASP A 690 18.03 65.94 -41.82
CA ASP A 690 19.06 65.36 -42.67
C ASP A 690 20.08 64.58 -41.83
N VAL A 691 20.08 63.25 -42.00
CA VAL A 691 20.96 62.31 -41.29
C VAL A 691 22.22 62.04 -42.11
N CYS A 692 22.23 62.36 -43.40
CA CYS A 692 23.27 62.04 -44.37
C CYS A 692 23.86 63.33 -44.96
N GLU A 693 24.64 64.07 -44.15
CA GLU A 693 25.15 65.44 -44.40
C GLU A 693 25.96 65.69 -45.70
N ASN A 694 26.11 64.72 -46.61
CA ASN A 694 26.86 64.86 -47.88
C ASN A 694 26.26 63.98 -48.99
N THR A 695 24.96 64.09 -49.24
CA THR A 695 24.31 63.28 -50.27
C THR A 695 24.71 63.75 -51.68
N PRO A 696 25.12 62.86 -52.60
CA PRO A 696 25.54 63.27 -53.94
C PRO A 696 24.42 63.96 -54.71
N VAL A 697 24.66 65.21 -55.12
CA VAL A 697 23.69 66.05 -55.85
C VAL A 697 23.09 65.31 -57.05
N GLY A 698 21.77 65.09 -57.00
CA GLY A 698 20.98 64.38 -58.02
C GLY A 698 20.64 62.92 -57.70
N ALA A 699 20.95 62.43 -56.50
CA ALA A 699 20.45 61.13 -56.01
C ALA A 699 18.95 61.22 -55.62
N VAL A 700 18.21 60.11 -55.73
CA VAL A 700 16.81 60.03 -55.27
C VAL A 700 16.81 59.63 -53.80
N THR A 701 16.39 60.53 -52.93
CA THR A 701 16.46 60.44 -51.46
C THR A 701 15.07 60.31 -50.83
N GLY A 702 15.00 59.75 -49.61
CA GLY A 702 13.80 59.75 -48.77
C GLY A 702 13.85 60.85 -47.70
N ALA A 703 12.87 60.91 -46.80
CA ALA A 703 12.71 61.97 -45.78
C ALA A 703 13.84 62.14 -44.73
N THR A 704 14.98 61.46 -44.89
CA THR A 704 16.17 61.50 -44.00
C THR A 704 17.46 61.91 -44.72
N GLY A 705 17.38 62.28 -46.01
CA GLY A 705 18.50 62.71 -46.85
C GLY A 705 19.24 61.58 -47.56
N CYS A 706 19.11 60.32 -47.12
CA CYS A 706 19.92 59.24 -47.67
C CYS A 706 19.41 58.68 -49.03
N SER A 707 20.33 58.46 -49.99
CA SER A 707 20.10 57.92 -51.35
C SER A 707 19.75 56.42 -51.38
N TYR A 708 18.82 56.00 -52.24
CA TYR A 708 18.41 54.58 -52.42
C TYR A 708 19.53 53.62 -52.88
N GLN A 709 20.67 54.12 -53.35
CA GLN A 709 21.84 53.26 -53.63
C GLN A 709 22.64 52.90 -52.36
N ASP A 710 22.33 53.54 -51.23
CA ASP A 710 22.96 53.29 -49.93
C ASP A 710 22.01 52.62 -48.91
N ILE A 711 20.74 52.35 -49.29
CA ILE A 711 19.78 51.62 -48.44
C ILE A 711 19.95 50.11 -48.61
N LEU A 712 20.52 49.46 -47.59
CA LEU A 712 20.56 48.00 -47.46
C LEU A 712 19.14 47.48 -47.12
N VAL A 713 18.32 47.21 -48.14
CA VAL A 713 17.06 46.46 -47.93
C VAL A 713 17.41 45.00 -47.61
N PRO A 714 16.97 44.44 -46.48
CA PRO A 714 17.26 43.05 -46.14
C PRO A 714 16.62 42.09 -47.15
N LYS A 715 17.43 41.27 -47.81
CA LYS A 715 16.99 40.17 -48.69
C LYS A 715 16.90 38.88 -47.90
N GLN A 716 16.18 37.89 -48.43
CA GLN A 716 16.08 36.59 -47.76
C GLN A 716 17.46 35.91 -47.57
N ASP A 717 18.40 36.16 -48.49
CA ASP A 717 19.77 35.65 -48.41
C ASP A 717 20.64 36.33 -47.34
N ASP A 718 20.19 37.48 -46.82
CA ASP A 718 20.90 38.28 -45.81
C ASP A 718 20.80 37.66 -44.40
N PHE A 719 19.89 36.71 -44.22
CA PHE A 719 19.68 35.98 -42.98
C PHE A 719 19.96 34.49 -43.18
N THR A 720 20.43 33.82 -42.14
CA THR A 720 20.38 32.36 -42.08
C THR A 720 19.89 31.97 -40.70
N ALA A 721 18.68 31.42 -40.66
CA ALA A 721 18.05 30.97 -39.43
C ALA A 721 18.10 29.44 -39.35
N LYS A 722 18.54 28.93 -38.21
CA LYS A 722 18.67 27.50 -37.92
C LYS A 722 18.05 27.21 -36.56
N ALA A 723 17.07 26.33 -36.55
CA ALA A 723 16.60 25.69 -35.32
C ALA A 723 17.44 24.44 -35.07
N THR A 724 17.89 24.27 -33.84
CA THR A 724 18.57 23.09 -33.35
C THR A 724 17.99 22.74 -31.98
N SER A 725 17.45 21.56 -31.80
CA SER A 725 17.17 21.07 -30.46
C SER A 725 18.47 20.60 -29.81
N THR A 726 18.72 21.01 -28.56
CA THR A 726 19.92 20.58 -27.82
C THR A 726 19.66 19.52 -26.74
N SER A 727 18.42 19.16 -26.36
CA SER A 727 18.15 17.95 -25.56
C SER A 727 16.66 17.55 -25.41
N CYS A 728 16.40 16.41 -24.76
CA CYS A 728 15.22 15.53 -24.59
C CYS A 728 13.77 16.01 -24.85
N PRO A 729 12.85 15.07 -25.21
CA PRO A 729 11.40 15.30 -25.18
C PRO A 729 10.95 15.94 -23.85
N ASN A 730 10.06 16.93 -23.92
CA ASN A 730 9.45 17.61 -22.77
C ASN A 730 10.39 18.47 -21.89
N THR A 731 11.56 18.87 -22.40
CA THR A 731 12.41 19.88 -21.73
C THR A 731 12.60 21.11 -22.61
N ALA A 732 12.41 22.31 -22.06
CA ALA A 732 12.61 23.58 -22.75
C ALA A 732 14.13 23.83 -22.89
N ASN A 733 14.71 23.41 -24.02
CA ASN A 733 16.16 23.52 -24.31
C ASN A 733 16.44 23.68 -25.82
N GLY A 734 15.41 23.96 -26.62
CA GLY A 734 15.51 24.26 -28.03
C GLY A 734 16.33 25.52 -28.25
N LYS A 735 17.25 25.46 -29.21
CA LYS A 735 18.11 26.57 -29.59
C LYS A 735 17.74 27.07 -30.98
N LEU A 736 17.29 28.32 -31.05
CA LEU A 736 17.11 29.03 -32.30
C LEU A 736 18.32 29.96 -32.53
N THR A 737 18.92 29.87 -33.71
CA THR A 737 20.09 30.68 -34.09
C THR A 737 19.77 31.45 -35.37
N VAL A 738 19.87 32.78 -35.34
CA VAL A 738 19.71 33.63 -36.54
C VAL A 738 21.01 34.40 -36.79
N GLU A 739 21.65 34.10 -37.92
CA GLU A 739 22.88 34.75 -38.37
C GLU A 739 22.57 35.85 -39.39
N PHE A 740 23.20 37.01 -39.21
CA PHE A 740 23.04 38.18 -40.07
C PHE A 740 24.28 38.36 -40.95
N LYS A 741 24.13 38.22 -42.27
CA LYS A 741 25.26 38.24 -43.22
C LYS A 741 25.62 39.63 -43.73
N VAL A 742 24.74 40.60 -43.53
CA VAL A 742 24.92 42.00 -43.93
C VAL A 742 25.11 42.89 -42.71
N ASN A 743 25.99 43.86 -42.87
CA ASN A 743 26.44 44.78 -41.83
C ASN A 743 25.41 45.90 -41.62
N GLN A 744 24.33 45.60 -40.89
CA GLN A 744 23.26 46.54 -40.54
C GLN A 744 22.51 46.10 -39.26
N THR A 745 21.79 47.02 -38.61
CA THR A 745 20.93 46.72 -37.45
C THR A 745 19.60 46.11 -37.88
N HIS A 746 19.25 44.97 -37.29
CA HIS A 746 18.01 44.24 -37.58
C HIS A 746 17.09 44.18 -36.36
N ILE A 747 15.79 44.25 -36.59
CA ILE A 747 14.71 44.02 -35.62
C ILE A 747 14.04 42.70 -35.97
N LEU A 748 13.84 41.82 -34.99
CA LEU A 748 13.20 40.52 -35.14
C LEU A 748 12.04 40.37 -34.15
N ILE A 749 10.94 39.81 -34.63
CA ILE A 749 9.79 39.36 -33.84
C ILE A 749 9.70 37.85 -33.98
N ILE A 750 9.68 37.13 -32.86
CA ILE A 750 9.64 35.66 -32.84
C ILE A 750 8.45 35.21 -32.03
N THR A 751 7.57 34.41 -32.63
CA THR A 751 6.39 33.83 -31.99
C THR A 751 6.44 32.31 -32.01
N GLY A 752 5.90 31.65 -30.97
CA GLY A 752 5.94 30.20 -30.81
C GLY A 752 4.80 29.63 -29.95
N PRO A 753 4.88 28.35 -29.56
CA PRO A 753 3.90 27.69 -28.71
C PRO A 753 3.72 28.38 -27.34
N ASN A 754 2.64 28.06 -26.62
CA ASN A 754 2.36 28.57 -25.27
C ASN A 754 2.41 30.11 -25.14
N ASN A 755 1.96 30.82 -26.18
CA ASN A 755 2.01 32.28 -26.28
C ASN A 755 3.42 32.89 -26.16
N PHE A 756 4.46 32.13 -26.49
CA PHE A 756 5.81 32.68 -26.60
C PHE A 756 5.84 33.78 -27.67
N SER A 757 6.22 34.99 -27.29
CA SER A 757 6.43 36.12 -28.20
C SER A 757 7.56 36.99 -27.64
N ALA A 758 8.58 37.26 -28.45
CA ALA A 758 9.72 38.07 -28.05
C ALA A 758 10.25 38.91 -29.22
N ASN A 759 10.64 40.15 -28.89
CA ASN A 759 11.22 41.11 -29.83
C ASN A 759 12.71 41.30 -29.54
N TYR A 760 13.53 41.29 -30.58
CA TYR A 760 14.99 41.43 -30.48
C TYR A 760 15.51 42.50 -31.43
N THR A 761 16.49 43.28 -30.99
CA THR A 761 17.25 44.21 -31.85
C THR A 761 18.71 43.79 -31.82
N GLN A 762 19.28 43.49 -32.99
CA GLN A 762 20.65 42.94 -33.10
C GLN A 762 21.49 43.77 -34.09
N GLN A 763 22.67 44.21 -33.64
CA GLN A 763 23.66 44.89 -34.48
C GLN A 763 24.77 43.92 -34.91
N ASN A 764 25.48 44.17 -36.03
CA ASN A 764 26.92 43.93 -35.97
C ASN A 764 27.53 42.58 -36.41
N GLY A 765 27.16 41.94 -37.53
CA GLY A 765 27.78 40.65 -37.94
C GLY A 765 27.71 39.55 -36.88
N SER A 766 26.73 39.66 -36.00
CA SER A 766 26.55 38.84 -34.82
C SER A 766 25.52 37.75 -35.09
N THR A 767 25.39 36.81 -34.16
CA THR A 767 24.42 35.73 -34.25
C THR A 767 23.46 35.86 -33.08
N LEU A 768 22.18 36.07 -33.35
CA LEU A 768 21.15 36.00 -32.31
C LEU A 768 20.95 34.54 -31.93
N THR A 769 21.17 34.19 -30.67
CA THR A 769 20.95 32.85 -30.13
C THR A 769 19.91 32.92 -29.03
N ILE A 770 18.86 32.12 -29.15
CA ILE A 770 17.80 31.96 -28.13
C ILE A 770 17.82 30.50 -27.71
N THR A 771 17.91 30.26 -26.40
CA THR A 771 17.94 28.92 -25.80
C THR A 771 16.68 28.69 -24.97
N ASP A 772 16.53 27.47 -24.45
CA ASP A 772 15.45 27.11 -23.54
C ASP A 772 14.04 27.26 -24.13
N LEU A 773 13.93 27.08 -25.45
CA LEU A 773 12.66 27.06 -26.17
C LEU A 773 12.03 25.65 -26.11
N GLU A 774 10.72 25.60 -25.92
CA GLU A 774 9.97 24.36 -25.95
C GLU A 774 9.86 23.78 -27.37
N PRO A 775 9.60 22.46 -27.51
CA PRO A 775 9.33 21.88 -28.81
C PRO A 775 8.08 22.49 -29.47
N GLY A 776 8.14 22.71 -30.78
CA GLY A 776 7.03 23.23 -31.58
C GLY A 776 7.47 24.23 -32.64
N SER A 777 6.47 24.82 -33.30
CA SER A 777 6.69 25.64 -34.49
C SER A 777 6.87 27.11 -34.13
N TYR A 778 7.97 27.72 -34.56
CA TYR A 778 8.33 29.12 -34.33
C TYR A 778 8.31 29.92 -35.63
N ASN A 779 7.68 31.09 -35.62
CA ASN A 779 7.67 32.03 -36.73
C ASN A 779 8.57 33.21 -36.40
N ILE A 780 9.44 33.59 -37.33
CA ILE A 780 10.38 34.70 -37.18
C ILE A 780 10.13 35.71 -38.29
N VAL A 781 9.95 36.96 -37.90
CA VAL A 781 9.72 38.11 -38.78
C VAL A 781 10.87 39.09 -38.56
N ALA A 782 11.65 39.37 -39.61
CA ALA A 782 12.82 40.24 -39.54
C ALA A 782 12.68 41.47 -40.47
N ASN A 783 13.18 42.62 -40.00
CA ASN A 783 13.31 43.87 -40.77
C ASN A 783 14.60 44.62 -40.33
N SER A 784 15.08 45.60 -41.08
CA SER A 784 16.13 46.52 -40.59
C SER A 784 15.51 47.74 -39.91
N GLU A 785 16.26 48.41 -39.03
CA GLU A 785 15.78 49.67 -38.42
C GLU A 785 15.42 50.71 -39.49
N ILE A 786 16.29 50.88 -40.49
CA ILE A 786 16.05 51.75 -41.65
C ILE A 786 14.89 51.21 -42.49
N GLY A 787 14.83 49.89 -42.73
CA GLY A 787 13.76 49.23 -43.48
C GLY A 787 12.37 49.46 -42.87
N ARG A 788 12.23 49.39 -41.54
CA ARG A 788 10.96 49.66 -40.85
C ARG A 788 10.57 51.14 -40.92
N LEU A 789 11.55 52.06 -40.89
CA LEU A 789 11.33 53.50 -41.02
C LEU A 789 10.91 53.91 -42.45
N VAL A 790 11.33 53.17 -43.47
CA VAL A 790 11.00 53.43 -44.88
C VAL A 790 9.93 52.48 -45.47
N GLY A 791 9.29 51.64 -44.65
CA GLY A 791 8.21 50.73 -45.08
C GLY A 791 8.64 49.53 -45.93
N ALA A 792 9.88 49.06 -45.80
CA ALA A 792 10.38 47.89 -46.50
C ALA A 792 9.68 46.58 -46.06
N PRO A 793 9.44 45.62 -46.98
CA PRO A 793 8.76 44.37 -46.68
C PRO A 793 9.54 43.48 -45.71
N ASN A 794 8.83 42.82 -44.79
CA ASN A 794 9.43 41.90 -43.82
C ASN A 794 9.95 40.62 -44.48
N VAL A 795 11.07 40.10 -43.98
CA VAL A 795 11.55 38.75 -44.30
C VAL A 795 11.00 37.79 -43.25
N MET A 796 10.29 36.74 -43.67
CA MET A 796 9.65 35.77 -42.78
C MET A 796 10.20 34.36 -42.98
N PHE A 797 10.35 33.62 -41.89
CA PHE A 797 10.71 32.21 -41.90
C PHE A 797 10.03 31.46 -40.75
N SER A 798 9.57 30.24 -41.01
CA SER A 798 9.02 29.33 -40.02
C SER A 798 9.99 28.18 -39.79
N LEU A 799 10.31 27.91 -38.53
CA LEU A 799 11.24 26.86 -38.13
C LEU A 799 10.59 26.01 -37.05
N ASN A 800 10.66 24.69 -37.21
CA ASN A 800 10.11 23.75 -36.25
C ASN A 800 11.24 23.23 -35.33
N ILE A 801 11.04 23.30 -34.02
CA ILE A 801 11.87 22.61 -33.05
C ILE A 801 11.21 21.25 -32.81
N GLU A 802 11.72 20.22 -33.49
CA GLU A 802 11.21 18.85 -33.35
C GLU A 802 11.65 18.20 -32.03
N THR A 803 10.76 17.43 -31.41
CA THR A 803 11.13 16.49 -30.35
C THR A 803 12.00 15.39 -30.96
N PRO A 804 13.15 15.04 -30.34
CA PRO A 804 13.92 13.90 -30.80
C PRO A 804 13.12 12.59 -30.69
N GLU A 805 13.30 11.67 -31.64
CA GLU A 805 12.83 10.27 -31.51
C GLU A 805 13.25 9.72 -30.14
N GLU A 806 12.28 9.15 -29.42
CA GLU A 806 12.47 8.60 -28.08
C GLU A 806 13.51 7.47 -28.11
N PHE A 807 14.51 7.55 -27.22
CA PHE A 807 15.50 6.49 -27.05
C PHE A 807 15.03 5.55 -25.95
N ILE A 808 14.89 4.27 -26.29
CA ILE A 808 14.63 3.21 -25.31
C ILE A 808 15.91 2.36 -25.20
N SER A 809 16.70 2.58 -24.14
CA SER A 809 17.65 1.56 -23.69
C SER A 809 16.91 0.56 -22.80
N GLY A 810 16.73 -0.66 -23.29
CA GLY A 810 16.17 -1.76 -22.52
C GLY A 810 17.20 -2.48 -21.64
N LYS A 811 16.67 -3.19 -20.63
CA LYS A 811 17.31 -4.14 -19.69
C LYS A 811 18.69 -4.66 -20.12
N THR A 812 19.72 -4.30 -19.36
CA THR A 812 21.07 -4.89 -19.46
C THR A 812 21.04 -6.36 -19.01
N VAL A 813 21.52 -7.28 -19.86
CA VAL A 813 21.63 -8.72 -19.54
C VAL A 813 23.10 -9.10 -19.47
N ILE A 814 23.54 -9.66 -18.34
CA ILE A 814 24.93 -10.08 -18.14
C ILE A 814 25.04 -11.61 -18.26
N ASP A 815 25.84 -12.09 -19.22
CA ASP A 815 26.23 -13.49 -19.37
C ASP A 815 27.62 -13.71 -18.73
N TYR A 816 27.61 -14.19 -17.50
CA TYR A 816 28.81 -14.45 -16.70
C TYR A 816 29.69 -15.57 -17.26
N THR A 817 29.11 -16.54 -17.98
CA THR A 817 29.85 -17.68 -18.53
C THR A 817 30.66 -17.24 -19.75
N ALA A 818 30.04 -16.40 -20.59
CA ALA A 818 30.69 -15.84 -21.77
C ALA A 818 31.52 -14.58 -21.50
N LYS A 819 31.43 -14.01 -20.28
CA LYS A 819 31.98 -12.69 -19.89
C LYS A 819 31.54 -11.59 -20.84
N LYS A 820 30.24 -11.54 -21.12
CA LYS A 820 29.64 -10.54 -22.01
C LYS A 820 28.46 -9.91 -21.32
N ALA A 821 28.18 -8.67 -21.64
CA ALA A 821 26.87 -8.10 -21.39
C ALA A 821 26.23 -7.70 -22.71
N SER A 822 24.90 -7.68 -22.69
CA SER A 822 24.07 -7.33 -23.81
C SER A 822 23.09 -6.24 -23.42
N VAL A 823 22.88 -5.28 -24.31
CA VAL A 823 21.87 -4.23 -24.15
C VAL A 823 20.97 -4.21 -25.36
N VAL A 824 19.68 -4.01 -25.15
CA VAL A 824 18.69 -3.87 -26.22
C VAL A 824 18.49 -2.38 -26.49
N VAL A 825 18.68 -1.97 -27.74
CA VAL A 825 18.54 -0.57 -28.17
C VAL A 825 17.55 -0.44 -29.34
N SER A 826 16.87 0.70 -29.43
CA SER A 826 16.07 1.14 -30.58
C SER A 826 16.04 2.67 -30.67
N GLY A 827 15.74 3.22 -31.87
CA GLY A 827 15.46 4.65 -32.07
C GLY A 827 16.58 5.55 -32.64
N SER A 828 17.81 5.06 -32.80
CA SER A 828 18.93 5.76 -33.46
C SER A 828 19.62 4.93 -34.53
N LYS A 829 20.22 5.59 -35.52
CA LYS A 829 20.92 4.94 -36.65
C LYS A 829 22.36 4.55 -36.32
N ASN A 830 23.09 5.36 -35.54
CA ASN A 830 24.46 5.07 -35.12
C ASN A 830 24.60 5.11 -33.59
N TYR A 831 25.17 4.05 -33.02
CA TYR A 831 25.50 3.97 -31.59
C TYR A 831 26.99 3.77 -31.42
N GLN A 832 27.54 4.40 -30.39
CA GLN A 832 28.83 4.09 -29.82
C GLN A 832 28.61 3.53 -28.43
N VAL A 833 28.93 2.25 -28.24
CA VAL A 833 28.95 1.63 -26.92
C VAL A 833 30.38 1.66 -26.41
N LEU A 834 30.63 2.39 -25.34
CA LEU A 834 31.89 2.42 -24.62
C LEU A 834 31.80 1.40 -23.48
N VAL A 835 32.70 0.41 -23.50
CA VAL A 835 32.89 -0.51 -22.37
C VAL A 835 34.30 -0.31 -21.85
N ASN A 836 34.45 0.19 -20.62
CA ASN A 836 35.75 0.54 -20.02
C ASN A 836 36.60 1.42 -20.95
N GLU A 837 36.02 2.51 -21.44
CA GLU A 837 36.67 3.47 -22.35
C GLU A 837 36.98 2.92 -23.75
N LYS A 838 36.68 1.65 -24.03
CA LYS A 838 36.83 1.06 -25.37
C LYS A 838 35.56 1.22 -26.18
N VAL A 839 35.68 1.91 -27.31
CA VAL A 839 34.56 2.26 -28.20
C VAL A 839 34.20 1.10 -29.15
N TYR A 840 32.92 0.76 -29.22
CA TYR A 840 32.32 -0.17 -30.17
C TYR A 840 31.21 0.55 -30.95
N SER A 841 31.35 0.70 -32.27
CA SER A 841 30.38 1.42 -33.10
C SER A 841 29.45 0.46 -33.84
N PHE A 842 28.15 0.77 -33.86
CA PHE A 842 27.10 -0.03 -34.49
C PHE A 842 26.15 0.87 -35.29
N GLU A 843 25.78 0.42 -36.49
CA GLU A 843 24.70 1.02 -37.28
C GLU A 843 23.47 0.11 -37.21
N VAL A 844 22.30 0.66 -36.89
CA VAL A 844 21.07 -0.09 -36.56
C VAL A 844 19.91 0.51 -37.34
N ASP A 845 19.04 -0.34 -37.89
CA ASP A 845 17.87 0.13 -38.64
C ASP A 845 16.75 0.59 -37.69
N ASN A 846 16.29 1.83 -37.89
CA ASN A 846 15.41 2.66 -37.05
C ASN A 846 14.02 2.06 -36.65
N ILE A 847 13.75 0.76 -36.88
CA ILE A 847 12.40 0.18 -36.82
C ILE A 847 12.31 -1.10 -35.95
N LYS A 848 13.37 -1.57 -35.28
CA LYS A 848 13.33 -2.77 -34.39
C LYS A 848 14.24 -2.67 -33.16
N ASN A 849 13.81 -3.28 -32.05
CA ASN A 849 14.65 -3.55 -30.88
C ASN A 849 15.80 -4.49 -31.27
N GLN A 850 17.05 -4.04 -31.15
CA GLN A 850 18.24 -4.80 -31.49
C GLN A 850 19.12 -5.04 -30.26
N GLN A 851 19.53 -6.30 -30.04
CA GLN A 851 20.43 -6.67 -28.95
C GLN A 851 21.89 -6.53 -29.40
N LEU A 852 22.66 -5.71 -28.70
CA LEU A 852 24.10 -5.50 -28.87
C LEU A 852 24.85 -6.23 -27.76
N SER A 853 25.97 -6.88 -28.06
CA SER A 853 26.73 -7.68 -27.09
C SER A 853 28.21 -7.32 -27.09
N PHE A 854 28.80 -7.17 -25.90
CA PHE A 854 30.17 -6.71 -25.72
C PHE A 854 30.89 -7.47 -24.59
N PRO A 855 32.22 -7.64 -24.67
CA PRO A 855 33.00 -8.34 -23.64
C PRO A 855 33.22 -7.48 -22.39
N LEU A 856 33.30 -8.12 -21.23
CA LEU A 856 33.57 -7.49 -19.93
C LEU A 856 34.96 -7.84 -19.40
N ASP A 857 35.62 -6.86 -18.77
CA ASP A 857 36.89 -7.03 -18.06
C ASP A 857 36.66 -7.38 -16.57
N LYS A 858 37.72 -7.75 -15.85
CA LYS A 858 37.61 -8.02 -14.40
C LYS A 858 37.43 -6.71 -13.62
N GLY A 859 36.37 -6.61 -12.80
CA GLY A 859 36.12 -5.47 -11.91
C GLY A 859 34.83 -4.70 -12.24
N SER A 860 34.77 -3.43 -11.85
CA SER A 860 33.69 -2.54 -12.29
C SER A 860 33.84 -2.25 -13.77
N ASN A 861 32.80 -2.57 -14.54
CA ASN A 861 32.75 -2.27 -15.95
C ASN A 861 31.79 -1.10 -16.16
N ILE A 862 32.26 -0.04 -16.79
CA ILE A 862 31.39 1.09 -17.15
C ILE A 862 30.93 0.89 -18.57
N ILE A 863 29.62 0.86 -18.76
CA ILE A 863 28.99 0.74 -20.07
C ILE A 863 28.26 2.02 -20.34
N SER A 864 28.82 2.80 -21.26
CA SER A 864 28.21 4.02 -21.77
C SER A 864 27.71 3.76 -23.17
N ILE A 865 26.41 3.89 -23.41
CA ILE A 865 25.85 3.93 -24.76
C ILE A 865 25.67 5.40 -25.11
N GLU A 866 26.43 5.83 -26.10
CA GLU A 866 26.36 7.15 -26.70
C GLU A 866 25.69 7.00 -28.06
N THR A 867 24.63 7.76 -28.28
CA THR A 867 24.02 7.85 -29.62
C THR A 867 24.65 9.03 -30.37
N ASP A 868 24.52 9.06 -31.69
CA ASP A 868 24.95 10.21 -32.51
C ASP A 868 24.05 11.45 -32.34
N LYS A 869 22.96 11.34 -31.56
CA LYS A 869 22.03 12.42 -31.24
C LYS A 869 22.25 12.92 -29.80
N ILE A 870 22.66 14.18 -29.66
CA ILE A 870 23.01 14.86 -28.39
C ILE A 870 21.94 14.75 -27.28
N CYS A 871 20.68 14.53 -27.66
CA CYS A 871 19.48 14.63 -26.84
C CYS A 871 18.92 13.31 -26.28
N GLN A 872 19.48 12.15 -26.65
CA GLN A 872 19.02 10.85 -26.13
C GLN A 872 19.79 10.40 -24.87
N GLY A 873 20.73 11.21 -24.40
CA GLY A 873 21.55 10.95 -23.23
C GLY A 873 22.61 9.88 -23.44
N VAL A 874 23.60 9.84 -22.54
CA VAL A 874 24.50 8.69 -22.42
C VAL A 874 23.89 7.75 -21.40
N PHE A 875 23.41 6.59 -21.83
CA PHE A 875 23.08 5.53 -20.86
C PHE A 875 24.38 5.03 -20.27
N LYS A 876 24.68 5.42 -19.04
CA LYS A 876 25.89 5.00 -18.34
C LYS A 876 25.50 4.10 -17.18
N ASP A 877 25.70 2.81 -17.37
CA ASP A 877 25.51 1.82 -16.32
C ASP A 877 26.87 1.38 -15.78
N SER A 878 27.04 1.51 -14.47
CA SER A 878 28.22 0.96 -13.81
C SER A 878 27.89 -0.49 -13.47
N ILE A 879 28.24 -1.38 -14.38
CA ILE A 879 28.15 -2.81 -14.14
C ILE A 879 29.31 -3.20 -13.25
N VAL A 880 29.11 -3.04 -11.95
CA VAL A 880 30.00 -3.66 -10.98
C VAL A 880 29.75 -5.15 -11.05
N LEU A 881 30.73 -5.93 -11.52
CA LEU A 881 30.64 -7.40 -11.48
C LEU A 881 30.41 -7.94 -10.05
N SER A 882 30.47 -7.11 -9.01
CA SER A 882 30.11 -7.43 -7.63
C SER A 882 28.64 -7.17 -7.25
N ASN A 883 27.87 -6.43 -8.05
CA ASN A 883 26.39 -6.36 -7.94
C ASN A 883 25.71 -7.53 -8.68
N ALA A 884 26.52 -8.34 -9.36
CA ALA A 884 26.18 -9.70 -9.71
C ALA A 884 25.96 -10.54 -8.46
N ILE A 885 25.24 -11.66 -8.59
CA ILE A 885 25.25 -12.73 -7.60
C ILE A 885 26.71 -13.04 -7.25
N LEU A 886 27.15 -12.67 -6.05
CA LEU A 886 28.41 -13.11 -5.52
C LEU A 886 28.24 -14.59 -5.17
N SER A 887 28.81 -15.43 -6.03
CA SER A 887 29.46 -16.62 -5.54
C SER A 887 30.69 -16.13 -4.74
N PRO A 888 30.79 -16.46 -3.45
CA PRO A 888 30.30 -17.70 -2.90
C PRO A 888 28.91 -17.59 -2.29
N ASN A 889 28.08 -18.62 -2.53
CA ASN A 889 27.08 -18.98 -1.53
C ASN A 889 27.84 -19.24 -0.21
N PRO A 890 27.31 -18.78 0.93
CA PRO A 890 27.85 -19.13 2.23
C PRO A 890 28.06 -20.65 2.31
N VAL A 891 29.26 -21.05 2.71
CA VAL A 891 29.62 -22.44 2.99
C VAL A 891 29.67 -22.55 4.50
N GLU A 892 28.93 -23.49 5.08
CA GLU A 892 28.91 -23.73 6.54
C GLU A 892 28.44 -22.51 7.36
N ASP A 893 27.34 -21.87 6.92
CA ASP A 893 26.66 -20.76 7.62
C ASP A 893 27.51 -19.50 7.88
N ILE A 894 28.69 -19.38 7.27
CA ILE A 894 29.54 -18.19 7.38
C ILE A 894 29.54 -17.44 6.05
N LEU A 895 29.21 -16.14 6.10
CA LEU A 895 29.32 -15.22 4.99
C LEU A 895 30.60 -14.39 5.15
N ARG A 896 31.48 -14.47 4.14
CA ARG A 896 32.76 -13.76 4.12
C ARG A 896 32.81 -12.80 2.93
N VAL A 897 33.07 -11.53 3.22
CA VAL A 897 33.20 -10.43 2.26
C VAL A 897 34.59 -9.82 2.40
N GLU A 898 35.38 -9.88 1.34
CA GLU A 898 36.75 -9.34 1.29
C GLU A 898 36.83 -8.09 0.40
N GLY A 899 37.89 -7.28 0.56
CA GLY A 899 38.15 -6.09 -0.25
C GLY A 899 37.59 -4.78 0.32
N LEU A 900 37.27 -4.77 1.63
CA LEU A 900 36.76 -3.62 2.37
C LEU A 900 37.90 -2.79 3.01
N ASP A 901 39.07 -2.71 2.36
CA ASP A 901 40.32 -2.16 2.92
C ASP A 901 40.24 -0.69 3.40
N MET A 902 39.17 0.02 3.00
CA MET A 902 38.89 1.40 3.39
C MET A 902 37.72 1.54 4.37
N MET A 903 37.22 0.45 4.94
CA MET A 903 36.18 0.42 5.97
C MET A 903 36.72 -0.21 7.25
N THR A 904 36.35 0.34 8.41
CA THR A 904 36.82 -0.09 9.74
C THR A 904 35.67 -0.37 10.69
N ASP A 905 34.66 0.52 10.77
CA ASP A 905 33.55 0.44 11.73
C ASP A 905 32.22 0.42 10.97
N ALA A 906 31.87 -0.72 10.38
CA ALA A 906 30.72 -0.81 9.49
C ALA A 906 29.46 -1.32 10.21
N GLN A 907 28.35 -0.61 10.02
CA GLN A 907 27.01 -1.12 10.30
C GLN A 907 26.58 -2.06 9.16
N ILE A 908 26.16 -3.26 9.52
CA ILE A 908 25.71 -4.29 8.61
C ILE A 908 24.21 -4.44 8.73
N ILE A 909 23.50 -4.45 7.61
CA ILE A 909 22.07 -4.66 7.53
C ILE A 909 21.85 -5.78 6.50
N VAL A 910 21.22 -6.87 6.89
CA VAL A 910 20.78 -7.93 5.98
C VAL A 910 19.27 -7.87 5.90
N SER A 911 18.72 -7.65 4.71
CA SER A 911 17.29 -7.66 4.45
C SER A 911 16.92 -8.75 3.44
N ASN A 912 15.71 -9.27 3.49
CA ASN A 912 15.21 -10.13 2.42
C ASN A 912 14.81 -9.28 1.19
N LEU A 913 14.41 -9.91 0.08
CA LEU A 913 14.03 -9.19 -1.14
C LEU A 913 12.79 -8.29 -1.02
N SER A 914 12.03 -8.42 0.07
CA SER A 914 10.91 -7.53 0.40
C SER A 914 11.33 -6.34 1.25
N GLY A 915 12.64 -6.15 1.49
CA GLY A 915 13.19 -5.04 2.28
C GLY A 915 13.14 -5.24 3.80
N VAL A 916 12.65 -6.38 4.29
CA VAL A 916 12.56 -6.66 5.73
C VAL A 916 13.93 -7.03 6.28
N THR A 917 14.44 -6.21 7.21
CA THR A 917 15.70 -6.43 7.92
C THR A 917 15.65 -7.70 8.74
N SER A 918 16.41 -8.71 8.31
CA SER A 918 16.57 -10.01 8.96
C SER A 918 17.74 -10.05 9.95
N LEU A 919 18.73 -9.16 9.79
CA LEU A 919 19.85 -9.01 10.72
C LEU A 919 20.39 -7.57 10.64
N GLN A 920 20.67 -6.92 11.77
CA GLN A 920 21.34 -5.63 11.80
C GLN A 920 22.31 -5.57 12.98
N ASP A 921 23.59 -5.29 12.71
CA ASP A 921 24.64 -5.30 13.73
C ASP A 921 25.85 -4.47 13.31
N ASN A 922 26.69 -4.06 14.25
CA ASN A 922 27.92 -3.29 13.98
C ASN A 922 29.14 -4.22 13.99
N TYR A 923 29.91 -4.23 12.91
CA TYR A 923 31.09 -5.07 12.74
C TYR A 923 32.37 -4.25 12.60
N GLN A 924 33.43 -4.73 13.26
CA GLN A 924 34.80 -4.28 13.03
C GLN A 924 35.38 -5.02 11.84
N ILE A 925 35.70 -4.30 10.77
CA ILE A 925 36.31 -4.87 9.56
C ILE A 925 37.82 -4.94 9.78
N ASN A 926 38.35 -6.16 9.87
CA ASN A 926 39.76 -6.41 10.11
C ASN A 926 40.48 -6.69 8.79
N TYR A 927 41.49 -5.87 8.45
CA TYR A 927 42.30 -6.04 7.25
C TYR A 927 41.46 -6.18 5.96
N GLY A 928 40.41 -5.36 5.84
CA GLY A 928 39.52 -5.34 4.67
C GLY A 928 38.63 -6.58 4.51
N THR A 929 38.47 -7.39 5.54
CA THR A 929 37.61 -8.58 5.51
C THR A 929 36.52 -8.51 6.59
N LEU A 930 35.29 -8.74 6.16
CA LEU A 930 34.11 -8.97 7.00
C LEU A 930 33.78 -10.46 6.99
N GLU A 931 33.71 -11.09 8.17
CA GLU A 931 33.20 -12.44 8.35
C GLU A 931 32.03 -12.39 9.32
N MET A 932 30.87 -12.92 8.91
CA MET A 932 29.65 -12.92 9.71
C MET A 932 29.01 -14.31 9.72
N ASN A 933 28.49 -14.71 10.88
CA ASN A 933 27.70 -15.91 11.01
C ASN A 933 26.25 -15.61 10.61
N ILE A 934 25.74 -16.36 9.64
CA ILE A 934 24.38 -16.22 9.12
C ILE A 934 23.53 -17.48 9.39
N SER A 935 23.93 -18.35 10.32
CA SER A 935 23.22 -19.60 10.67
C SER A 935 21.74 -19.40 10.98
N ASN A 936 21.39 -18.24 11.53
CA ASN A 936 20.03 -17.93 11.95
C ASN A 936 19.15 -17.39 10.82
N LEU A 937 19.71 -17.07 9.64
CA LEU A 937 18.91 -16.74 8.47
C LEU A 937 18.26 -18.01 7.91
N SER A 938 17.00 -17.95 7.49
CA SER A 938 16.36 -19.07 6.77
C SER A 938 16.92 -19.19 5.35
N PRO A 939 16.85 -20.37 4.69
CA PRO A 939 17.18 -20.49 3.28
C PRO A 939 16.38 -19.48 2.45
N GLY A 940 17.05 -18.73 1.59
CA GLY A 940 16.43 -17.59 0.93
C GLY A 940 17.43 -16.65 0.27
N VAL A 941 16.90 -15.60 -0.34
CA VAL A 941 17.70 -14.59 -1.02
C VAL A 941 17.68 -13.30 -0.23
N TYR A 942 18.87 -12.78 0.07
CA TYR A 942 19.05 -11.63 0.95
C TYR A 942 19.89 -10.55 0.27
N MET A 943 19.61 -9.31 0.65
CA MET A 943 20.41 -8.12 0.43
C MET A 943 21.23 -7.83 1.68
N LEU A 944 22.54 -7.66 1.54
CA LEU A 944 23.49 -7.28 2.57
C LEU A 944 23.95 -5.84 2.27
N THR A 945 23.62 -4.91 3.14
CA THR A 945 24.07 -3.52 3.13
C THR A 945 25.16 -3.32 4.18
N ILE A 946 26.29 -2.75 3.79
CA ILE A 946 27.45 -2.45 4.64
C ILE A 946 27.65 -0.94 4.62
N VAL A 947 27.53 -0.27 5.77
CA VAL A 947 27.58 1.19 5.91
C VAL A 947 28.72 1.59 6.85
N ASP A 948 29.69 2.37 6.38
CA ASP A 948 30.75 2.96 7.20
C ASP A 948 30.89 4.46 6.88
N GLY A 949 30.31 5.30 7.74
CA GLY A 949 30.15 6.73 7.50
C GLY A 949 29.30 7.00 6.26
N ASP A 950 29.88 7.72 5.29
CA ASP A 950 29.23 8.05 4.01
C ASP A 950 29.40 6.95 2.93
N LYS A 951 30.04 5.83 3.25
CA LYS A 951 30.30 4.73 2.32
C LYS A 951 29.27 3.63 2.52
N GLU A 952 28.61 3.23 1.44
CA GLU A 952 27.63 2.16 1.45
C GLU A 952 27.91 1.13 0.35
N ILE A 953 27.80 -0.16 0.69
CA ILE A 953 27.92 -1.28 -0.24
C ILE A 953 26.69 -2.18 -0.10
N ASN A 954 26.05 -2.51 -1.22
CA ASN A 954 24.90 -3.41 -1.27
C ASN A 954 25.23 -4.67 -2.06
N LEU A 955 25.11 -5.84 -1.44
CA LEU A 955 25.43 -7.15 -2.01
C LEU A 955 24.22 -8.07 -1.94
N LYS A 956 24.00 -8.92 -2.95
CA LYS A 956 22.95 -9.94 -2.91
C LYS A 956 23.56 -11.33 -2.76
N PHE A 957 23.12 -12.10 -1.77
CA PHE A 957 23.56 -13.49 -1.57
C PHE A 957 22.37 -14.44 -1.40
N VAL A 958 22.60 -15.73 -1.65
CA VAL A 958 21.60 -16.79 -1.46
C VAL A 958 22.06 -17.69 -0.34
N LYS A 959 21.29 -17.79 0.74
CA LYS A 959 21.46 -18.83 1.74
C LYS A 959 20.75 -20.09 1.22
N LYS A 960 21.51 -21.16 1.01
CA LYS A 960 20.98 -22.43 0.48
C LYS A 960 20.20 -23.22 1.51
#